data_AF-A0A2T5GWR5-F1
#
_entry.id   AF-A0A2T5GWR5-F1
#
_cell.length_a   1.000
_cell.length_b   1.000
_cell.length_c   1.000
_cell.angle_alpha   90.00
_cell.angle_beta   90.00
_cell.angle_gamma   90.00
#
_symmetry.space_group_name_H-M   'P 1'
#
loop_
_entity.id
_entity.type
_entity.pdbx_description
1 polymer ?
#
loop_
_entity_poly.entity_id
_entity_poly.type
_entity_poly.pdbx_seq_one_letter_code
_entity_poly.pdbx_strand_id
1 'polypeptide(L)'
;MKRLPLIAPNPPRLSEHLDALRRVEESGVFSNNGPEVRAFEAGVTETLFGGHGASLAVGSATLGLMLAIRHASGMRTGNLDPKPGTLALMPAMTFAATAQAAAWAGLTPLICDIDPDDWGACARDEERLLHRHGDRIGVVVPYATFGNAIDLDRYAHYQRRYGVGIVIDAASSLGTRDDAGEGFGARAPFAVVHSMHATKTFAVGEGGLVHSGDVDLIATLRAMGNFGFEGSRNATLPGINAKLPEILAIMAQAKLSEIDSITAHRAHLEATYRETLATFQLQAVSGQRRAMQFMPVLLPERLAHHRDAIVEGIEAQGIGCGRYFSPHLGEQPWFQATAVIEATPVADRIAGRMLSLPITDAMTVADVQRAAGAVVNACAAIVRPRDRRASVRGAGGTVASVIVIGGGPAGTAMLTSATKRGLLPDLAASGLMVIERGGAIGGGQLGRYAITSDSTADTFLSSVRDNIHPELARLVDHPAGRAVAAHQNALGVPLAEVGPLLRATGDRLTDIVRENGGTVLVGHEALGVKRVGDALWSVQLRRVADGHVFEQVASSVVVATGGHQPLDRLATQRVAGARLIDLASGKLLQSDDVLTLGGFDKVVDLLAGKRNPRIAVIGGSTSALTTIALLLKSQPALPLGAGAITLLHRRPLRPFYHSAAAAHAEGFTDFGPDDICPVSGFVYRLAGFRLEARELVVRMLGIDGRVPDPRVALHRIAGDDDAGARAYIEQADIVIAALGYRPIAIPIADRDGSPIALAAHDGRPMVDRHCRIMDAAGMPIAGLYGLGLAAGFVPWGPLGGECSFTGQANGLWLWQNAVGSMIVDQVMEAQVKAAA
;
A
#
# COMPACT_ATOMS: atom_id res chain seq x y z
N MET A 1 -37.56 -3.57 -13.24
CA MET A 1 -36.81 -3.52 -14.52
C MET A 1 -36.02 -4.82 -14.69
N LYS A 2 -35.86 -5.31 -15.93
CA LYS A 2 -35.02 -6.48 -16.28
C LYS A 2 -33.58 -6.24 -15.83
N ARG A 3 -32.97 -7.07 -14.98
CA ARG A 3 -31.53 -6.93 -14.64
C ARG A 3 -30.66 -7.26 -15.86
N LEU A 4 -29.56 -6.53 -16.05
CA LEU A 4 -28.53 -6.81 -17.05
C LEU A 4 -27.25 -7.21 -16.32
N PRO A 5 -26.98 -8.51 -16.11
CA PRO A 5 -25.75 -8.93 -15.46
C PRO A 5 -24.54 -8.59 -16.35
N LEU A 6 -23.38 -8.33 -15.74
CA LEU A 6 -22.13 -8.11 -16.49
C LEU A 6 -21.83 -9.27 -17.45
N ILE A 7 -22.07 -10.49 -16.97
CA ILE A 7 -21.85 -11.73 -17.70
C ILE A 7 -23.12 -12.58 -17.60
N ALA A 8 -23.62 -13.04 -18.75
CA ALA A 8 -24.69 -14.03 -18.83
C ALA A 8 -24.20 -15.20 -19.71
N PRO A 9 -23.72 -16.31 -19.12
CA PRO A 9 -23.32 -17.48 -19.87
C PRO A 9 -24.46 -18.02 -20.74
N ASN A 10 -24.15 -18.35 -21.99
CA ASN A 10 -25.11 -18.92 -22.94
C ASN A 10 -24.46 -20.04 -23.76
N PRO A 11 -23.98 -21.12 -23.12
CA PRO A 11 -23.50 -22.28 -23.85
C PRO A 11 -24.67 -23.00 -24.54
N PRO A 12 -24.41 -23.77 -25.63
CA PRO A 12 -25.42 -24.64 -26.22
C PRO A 12 -26.04 -25.58 -25.18
N ARG A 13 -27.23 -26.11 -25.46
CA ARG A 13 -27.87 -27.06 -24.54
C ARG A 13 -27.46 -28.46 -24.92
N LEU A 14 -26.66 -29.09 -24.06
CA LEU A 14 -26.22 -30.47 -24.29
C LEU A 14 -27.41 -31.44 -24.50
N SER A 15 -28.54 -31.21 -23.82
CA SER A 15 -29.78 -31.98 -23.97
C SER A 15 -30.41 -31.91 -25.37
N GLU A 16 -30.01 -30.96 -26.21
CA GLU A 16 -30.49 -30.81 -27.59
C GLU A 16 -29.59 -31.58 -28.60
N HIS A 17 -28.47 -32.16 -28.15
CA HIS A 17 -27.50 -32.87 -28.98
C HIS A 17 -27.41 -34.38 -28.65
N LEU A 18 -28.55 -35.02 -28.38
CA LEU A 18 -28.62 -36.44 -27.98
C LEU A 18 -27.99 -37.41 -28.99
N ASP A 19 -28.11 -37.15 -30.29
CA ASP A 19 -27.52 -38.03 -31.31
C ASP A 19 -26.00 -38.00 -31.29
N ALA A 20 -25.39 -36.84 -30.98
CA ALA A 20 -23.94 -36.74 -30.82
C ALA A 20 -23.47 -37.45 -29.54
N LEU A 21 -24.24 -37.35 -28.45
CA LEU A 21 -23.98 -38.11 -27.22
C LEU A 21 -24.03 -39.62 -27.46
N ARG A 22 -25.03 -40.11 -28.20
CA ARG A 22 -25.14 -41.53 -28.57
C ARG A 22 -23.93 -42.00 -29.37
N ARG A 23 -23.40 -41.20 -30.31
CA ARG A 23 -22.16 -41.55 -31.04
C ARG A 23 -20.96 -41.72 -30.11
N VAL A 24 -20.84 -40.85 -29.10
CA VAL A 24 -19.77 -40.95 -28.08
C VAL A 24 -19.92 -42.26 -27.29
N GLU A 25 -21.13 -42.57 -26.81
CA GLU A 25 -21.43 -43.79 -26.07
C GLU A 25 -21.21 -45.06 -26.89
N GLU A 26 -21.70 -45.09 -28.14
CA GLU A 26 -21.58 -46.23 -29.07
C GLU A 26 -20.14 -46.49 -29.49
N SER A 27 -19.33 -45.43 -29.67
CA SER A 27 -17.91 -45.56 -30.02
C SER A 27 -17.03 -45.99 -28.83
N GLY A 28 -17.50 -45.76 -27.59
CA GLY A 28 -16.72 -45.94 -26.36
C GLY A 28 -15.54 -44.97 -26.22
N VAL A 29 -15.46 -43.92 -27.04
CA VAL A 29 -14.38 -42.92 -27.03
C VAL A 29 -14.88 -41.64 -26.39
N PHE A 30 -14.41 -41.34 -25.17
CA PHE A 30 -14.86 -40.19 -24.38
C PHE A 30 -13.85 -39.02 -24.32
N SER A 31 -12.60 -39.25 -24.72
CA SER A 31 -11.52 -38.25 -24.70
C SER A 31 -10.36 -38.71 -25.60
N ASN A 32 -9.18 -38.08 -25.43
CA ASN A 32 -7.94 -38.40 -26.13
C ASN A 32 -8.01 -38.22 -27.64
N ASN A 33 -8.42 -37.02 -28.08
CA ASN A 33 -8.46 -36.64 -29.48
C ASN A 33 -9.39 -37.57 -30.29
N GLY A 34 -10.60 -37.81 -29.78
CA GLY A 34 -11.59 -38.67 -30.42
C GLY A 34 -12.26 -38.02 -31.63
N PRO A 35 -13.23 -38.71 -32.25
CA PRO A 35 -13.91 -38.23 -33.46
C PRO A 35 -14.55 -36.85 -33.33
N GLU A 36 -15.20 -36.53 -32.20
CA GLU A 36 -15.91 -35.27 -32.01
C GLU A 36 -14.92 -34.10 -31.82
N VAL A 37 -13.82 -34.29 -31.07
CA VAL A 37 -12.74 -33.29 -30.97
C VAL A 37 -12.11 -33.02 -32.32
N ARG A 38 -11.76 -34.06 -33.09
CA ARG A 38 -11.15 -33.88 -34.42
C ARG A 38 -12.09 -33.18 -35.40
N ALA A 39 -13.39 -33.51 -35.36
CA ALA A 39 -14.40 -32.85 -36.19
C ALA A 39 -14.50 -31.35 -35.84
N PHE A 40 -14.51 -31.02 -34.54
CA PHE A 40 -14.51 -29.63 -34.08
C PHE A 40 -13.25 -28.87 -34.50
N GLU A 41 -12.06 -29.45 -34.29
CA GLU A 41 -10.79 -28.81 -34.67
C GLU A 41 -10.69 -28.55 -36.18
N ALA A 42 -11.15 -29.49 -37.02
CA ALA A 42 -11.23 -29.29 -38.47
C ALA A 42 -12.27 -28.20 -38.81
N GLY A 43 -13.47 -28.28 -38.23
CA GLY A 43 -14.55 -27.34 -38.49
C GLY A 43 -14.21 -25.91 -38.10
N VAL A 44 -13.55 -25.70 -36.95
CA VAL A 44 -13.16 -24.36 -36.50
C VAL A 44 -12.03 -23.78 -37.36
N THR A 45 -11.10 -24.62 -37.82
CA THR A 45 -10.03 -24.22 -38.75
C THR A 45 -10.63 -23.76 -40.08
N GLU A 46 -11.56 -24.52 -40.64
CA GLU A 46 -12.26 -24.14 -41.87
C GLU A 46 -13.08 -22.85 -41.68
N THR A 47 -13.92 -22.81 -40.65
CA THR A 47 -14.95 -21.78 -40.50
C THR A 47 -14.40 -20.44 -40.00
N LEU A 48 -13.53 -20.47 -39.00
CA LEU A 48 -13.03 -19.24 -38.37
C LEU A 48 -11.68 -18.79 -38.94
N PHE A 49 -10.86 -19.72 -39.43
CA PHE A 49 -9.50 -19.42 -39.92
C PHE A 49 -9.35 -19.63 -41.44
N GLY A 50 -10.45 -19.87 -42.14
CA GLY A 50 -10.48 -19.97 -43.61
C GLY A 50 -9.65 -21.14 -44.15
N GLY A 51 -9.53 -22.22 -43.38
CA GLY A 51 -8.76 -23.41 -43.75
C GLY A 51 -7.23 -23.23 -43.63
N HIS A 52 -6.75 -22.11 -43.11
CA HIS A 52 -5.32 -21.90 -42.89
C HIS A 52 -4.86 -22.56 -41.59
N GLY A 53 -3.71 -23.23 -41.62
CA GLY A 53 -3.07 -23.79 -40.43
C GLY A 53 -3.80 -24.99 -39.83
N ALA A 54 -3.68 -25.13 -38.50
CA ALA A 54 -4.35 -26.17 -37.73
C ALA A 54 -4.78 -25.66 -36.35
N SER A 55 -5.72 -26.37 -35.72
CA SER A 55 -6.20 -26.03 -34.37
C SER A 55 -6.08 -27.22 -33.42
N LEU A 56 -5.84 -26.93 -32.14
CA LEU A 56 -5.77 -27.87 -31.03
C LEU A 56 -6.75 -27.45 -29.94
N ALA A 57 -7.74 -28.30 -29.67
CA ALA A 57 -8.67 -28.10 -28.57
C ALA A 57 -8.07 -28.60 -27.25
N VAL A 58 -8.16 -27.78 -26.21
CA VAL A 58 -7.62 -28.05 -24.88
C VAL A 58 -8.68 -27.87 -23.79
N GLY A 59 -8.49 -28.50 -22.64
CA GLY A 59 -9.42 -28.44 -21.51
C GLY A 59 -9.64 -27.03 -20.94
N SER A 60 -8.70 -26.11 -21.14
CA SER A 60 -8.84 -24.67 -20.83
C SER A 60 -7.79 -23.84 -21.59
N ALA A 61 -8.04 -22.55 -21.79
CA ALA A 61 -7.05 -21.65 -22.40
C ALA A 61 -5.75 -21.56 -21.59
N THR A 62 -5.82 -21.63 -20.25
CA THR A 62 -4.63 -21.64 -19.38
C THR A 62 -3.71 -22.81 -19.70
N LEU A 63 -4.27 -24.01 -19.93
CA LEU A 63 -3.50 -25.18 -20.34
C LEU A 63 -2.87 -24.97 -21.74
N GLY A 64 -3.61 -24.35 -22.66
CA GLY A 64 -3.09 -23.96 -23.98
C GLY A 64 -1.91 -22.98 -23.87
N LEU A 65 -2.02 -21.95 -23.02
CA LEU A 65 -0.94 -21.01 -22.73
C LEU A 65 0.27 -21.70 -22.12
N MET A 66 0.09 -22.59 -21.13
CA MET A 66 1.20 -23.34 -20.52
C MET A 66 2.00 -24.14 -21.56
N LEU A 67 1.30 -24.87 -22.45
CA LEU A 67 1.93 -25.64 -23.52
C LEU A 67 2.66 -24.73 -24.52
N ALA A 68 1.97 -23.71 -25.02
CA ALA A 68 2.50 -22.80 -26.03
C ALA A 68 3.71 -22.01 -25.50
N ILE A 69 3.64 -21.51 -24.26
CA ILE A 69 4.72 -20.76 -23.61
C ILE A 69 5.93 -21.65 -23.38
N ARG A 70 5.72 -22.89 -22.89
CA ARG A 70 6.82 -23.86 -22.70
C ARG A 70 7.53 -24.14 -24.03
N HIS A 71 6.77 -24.44 -25.08
CA HIS A 71 7.31 -24.66 -26.41
C HIS A 71 8.06 -23.43 -26.95
N ALA A 72 7.41 -22.27 -26.96
CA ALA A 72 7.96 -21.04 -27.51
C ALA A 72 9.25 -20.60 -26.78
N SER A 73 9.32 -20.79 -25.45
CA SER A 73 10.51 -20.45 -24.67
C SER A 73 11.77 -21.24 -25.05
N GLY A 74 11.58 -22.44 -25.60
CA GLY A 74 12.66 -23.29 -26.06
C GLY A 74 13.18 -22.96 -27.47
N MET A 75 12.45 -22.18 -28.28
CA MET A 75 12.80 -21.95 -29.68
C MET A 75 14.22 -21.41 -29.88
N ARG A 76 14.68 -20.49 -29.02
CA ARG A 76 16.04 -19.94 -29.13
C ARG A 76 17.13 -20.94 -28.75
N THR A 77 16.83 -21.86 -27.84
CA THR A 77 17.84 -22.74 -27.22
C THR A 77 17.81 -24.18 -27.73
N GLY A 78 16.73 -24.58 -28.42
CA GLY A 78 16.43 -25.97 -28.75
C GLY A 78 16.06 -26.83 -27.54
N ASN A 79 16.06 -26.26 -26.32
CA ASN A 79 15.70 -26.96 -25.09
C ASN A 79 14.36 -26.45 -24.57
N LEU A 80 13.40 -27.37 -24.45
CA LEU A 80 12.07 -27.08 -23.93
C LEU A 80 12.06 -26.87 -22.41
N ASP A 81 13.15 -27.14 -21.70
CA ASP A 81 13.31 -26.84 -20.27
C ASP A 81 14.01 -25.48 -20.09
N PRO A 82 13.27 -24.42 -19.70
CA PRO A 82 13.86 -23.10 -19.55
C PRO A 82 14.87 -23.05 -18.41
N LYS A 83 15.96 -22.32 -18.62
CA LYS A 83 16.96 -22.09 -17.57
C LYS A 83 16.38 -21.21 -16.46
N PRO A 84 16.77 -21.38 -15.19
CA PRO A 84 16.37 -20.47 -14.12
C PRO A 84 16.63 -19.00 -14.47
N GLY A 85 15.65 -18.14 -14.24
CA GLY A 85 15.74 -16.70 -14.56
C GLY A 85 15.40 -16.33 -16.00
N THR A 86 14.92 -17.28 -16.81
CA THR A 86 14.28 -17.01 -18.13
C THR A 86 13.00 -16.20 -17.93
N LEU A 87 12.83 -15.15 -18.72
CA LEU A 87 11.75 -14.17 -18.60
C LEU A 87 10.67 -14.40 -19.67
N ALA A 88 9.41 -14.17 -19.30
CA ALA A 88 8.27 -14.07 -20.21
C ALA A 88 7.75 -12.62 -20.24
N LEU A 89 7.99 -11.90 -21.33
CA LEU A 89 7.58 -10.50 -21.47
C LEU A 89 6.09 -10.40 -21.78
N MET A 90 5.32 -9.63 -21.01
CA MET A 90 3.88 -9.47 -21.19
C MET A 90 3.36 -8.11 -20.69
N PRO A 91 2.23 -7.60 -21.23
CA PRO A 91 1.66 -6.34 -20.77
C PRO A 91 1.05 -6.46 -19.38
N ALA A 92 1.06 -5.35 -18.62
CA ALA A 92 0.43 -5.26 -17.32
C ALA A 92 -1.09 -5.49 -17.35
N MET A 93 -1.76 -5.16 -18.47
CA MET A 93 -3.21 -5.25 -18.60
C MET A 93 -3.66 -6.53 -19.32
N THR A 94 -3.50 -7.67 -18.64
CA THR A 94 -4.08 -8.96 -19.03
C THR A 94 -4.61 -9.71 -17.81
N PHE A 95 -5.22 -10.88 -18.01
CA PHE A 95 -5.72 -11.72 -16.93
C PHE A 95 -4.57 -12.50 -16.25
N ALA A 96 -4.74 -12.81 -14.95
CA ALA A 96 -3.74 -13.52 -14.15
C ALA A 96 -3.25 -14.84 -14.76
N ALA A 97 -4.10 -15.52 -15.55
CA ALA A 97 -3.76 -16.77 -16.22
C ALA A 97 -2.56 -16.66 -17.17
N THR A 98 -2.35 -15.52 -17.85
CA THR A 98 -1.21 -15.32 -18.76
C THR A 98 0.11 -15.43 -18.01
N ALA A 99 0.25 -14.68 -16.92
CA ALA A 99 1.43 -14.66 -16.08
C ALA A 99 1.61 -15.97 -15.28
N GLN A 100 0.52 -16.56 -14.80
CA GLN A 100 0.58 -17.84 -14.11
C GLN A 100 0.97 -19.00 -15.03
N ALA A 101 0.53 -19.00 -16.29
CA ALA A 101 0.95 -19.99 -17.28
C ALA A 101 2.46 -19.91 -17.55
N ALA A 102 3.02 -18.70 -17.59
CA ALA A 102 4.46 -18.49 -17.68
C ALA A 102 5.21 -19.02 -16.46
N ALA A 103 4.73 -18.73 -15.25
CA ALA A 103 5.31 -19.25 -14.01
C ALA A 103 5.27 -20.78 -13.95
N TRP A 104 4.15 -21.39 -14.32
CA TRP A 104 4.00 -22.85 -14.42
C TRP A 104 4.93 -23.47 -15.46
N ALA A 105 5.19 -22.76 -16.57
CA ALA A 105 6.15 -23.19 -17.57
C ALA A 105 7.61 -23.02 -17.11
N GLY A 106 7.88 -22.45 -15.93
CA GLY A 106 9.21 -22.26 -15.35
C GLY A 106 9.86 -20.92 -15.69
N LEU A 107 9.10 -19.94 -16.18
CA LEU A 107 9.57 -18.61 -16.53
C LEU A 107 9.14 -17.58 -15.48
N THR A 108 9.92 -16.52 -15.31
CA THR A 108 9.55 -15.36 -14.50
C THR A 108 8.79 -14.35 -15.38
N PRO A 109 7.55 -13.97 -15.05
CA PRO A 109 6.86 -12.90 -15.76
C PRO A 109 7.67 -11.59 -15.71
N LEU A 110 7.87 -10.96 -16.86
CA LEU A 110 8.40 -9.62 -17.01
C LEU A 110 7.24 -8.74 -17.49
N ILE A 111 6.73 -7.90 -16.60
CA ILE A 111 5.54 -7.09 -16.83
C ILE A 111 5.95 -5.71 -17.34
N CYS A 112 5.44 -5.34 -18.53
CA CYS A 112 5.69 -4.06 -19.20
C CYS A 112 4.45 -3.17 -19.22
N ASP A 113 4.63 -1.88 -19.53
CA ASP A 113 3.51 -0.93 -19.65
C ASP A 113 2.67 -1.18 -20.91
N ILE A 114 1.54 -0.48 -21.00
CA ILE A 114 0.57 -0.60 -22.09
C ILE A 114 0.53 0.67 -22.96
N ASP A 115 -0.04 0.54 -24.15
CA ASP A 115 -0.35 1.67 -25.01
C ASP A 115 -1.56 2.46 -24.47
N PRO A 116 -1.53 3.79 -24.43
CA PRO A 116 -2.63 4.59 -23.88
C PRO A 116 -3.92 4.57 -24.72
N ASP A 117 -3.84 4.19 -25.99
CA ASP A 117 -4.96 4.25 -26.94
C ASP A 117 -5.61 2.88 -27.13
N ASP A 118 -4.84 1.87 -27.55
CA ASP A 118 -5.37 0.52 -27.81
C ASP A 118 -5.35 -0.41 -26.58
N TRP A 119 -4.63 0.01 -25.54
CA TRP A 119 -4.51 -0.68 -24.26
C TRP A 119 -3.87 -2.07 -24.31
N GLY A 120 -3.23 -2.41 -25.41
CA GLY A 120 -2.34 -3.55 -25.60
C GLY A 120 -0.92 -3.25 -25.12
N ALA A 121 0.00 -4.16 -25.40
CA ALA A 121 1.41 -3.97 -25.02
C ALA A 121 2.04 -2.78 -25.77
N CYS A 122 2.72 -1.89 -25.02
CA CYS A 122 3.39 -0.73 -25.60
C CYS A 122 4.59 -1.18 -26.44
N ALA A 123 4.54 -0.95 -27.77
CA ALA A 123 5.59 -1.37 -28.68
C ALA A 123 6.99 -0.85 -28.28
N ARG A 124 7.06 0.43 -27.90
CA ARG A 124 8.31 1.06 -27.45
C ARG A 124 8.87 0.40 -26.20
N ASP A 125 8.00 0.00 -25.28
CA ASP A 125 8.43 -0.63 -24.03
C ASP A 125 8.90 -2.07 -24.28
N GLU A 126 8.19 -2.82 -25.13
CA GLU A 126 8.60 -4.15 -25.56
C GLU A 126 9.98 -4.14 -26.23
N GLU A 127 10.21 -3.24 -27.20
CA GLU A 127 11.51 -3.12 -27.87
C GLU A 127 12.63 -2.77 -26.88
N ARG A 128 12.38 -1.80 -25.99
CA ARG A 128 13.34 -1.41 -24.94
C ARG A 128 13.72 -2.61 -24.06
N LEU A 129 12.75 -3.43 -23.67
CA LEU A 129 12.97 -4.59 -22.81
C LEU A 129 13.62 -5.76 -23.54
N LEU A 130 13.25 -6.00 -24.80
CA LEU A 130 13.94 -6.94 -25.68
C LEU A 130 15.42 -6.57 -25.83
N HIS A 131 15.74 -5.28 -25.97
CA HIS A 131 17.13 -4.81 -25.97
C HIS A 131 17.83 -4.95 -24.61
N ARG A 132 17.16 -4.58 -23.51
CA ARG A 132 17.77 -4.55 -22.17
C ARG A 132 18.03 -5.95 -21.60
N HIS A 133 17.08 -6.87 -21.79
CA HIS A 133 17.15 -8.22 -21.22
C HIS A 133 17.67 -9.26 -22.22
N GLY A 134 17.62 -8.95 -23.53
CA GLY A 134 18.21 -9.78 -24.58
C GLY A 134 17.76 -11.24 -24.50
N ASP A 135 18.75 -12.14 -24.50
CA ASP A 135 18.52 -13.58 -24.53
C ASP A 135 17.85 -14.15 -23.28
N ARG A 136 17.71 -13.35 -22.21
CA ARG A 136 16.95 -13.75 -21.02
C ARG A 136 15.45 -13.80 -21.29
N ILE A 137 14.92 -13.03 -22.24
CA ILE A 137 13.51 -13.13 -22.63
C ILE A 137 13.37 -14.34 -23.54
N GLY A 138 12.78 -15.41 -23.01
CA GLY A 138 12.53 -16.64 -23.77
C GLY A 138 11.31 -16.53 -24.66
N VAL A 139 10.31 -15.74 -24.24
CA VAL A 139 9.04 -15.60 -24.94
C VAL A 139 8.41 -14.22 -24.68
N VAL A 140 7.75 -13.67 -25.70
CA VAL A 140 6.85 -12.51 -25.61
C VAL A 140 5.42 -13.01 -25.70
N VAL A 141 4.59 -12.59 -24.74
CA VAL A 141 3.21 -13.04 -24.56
C VAL A 141 2.26 -11.84 -24.55
N PRO A 142 1.98 -11.22 -25.71
CA PRO A 142 1.02 -10.14 -25.77
C PRO A 142 -0.41 -10.64 -25.56
N TYR A 143 -1.27 -9.74 -25.10
CA TYR A 143 -2.70 -9.99 -24.96
C TYR A 143 -3.48 -9.18 -26.01
N ALA A 144 -4.38 -9.85 -26.73
CA ALA A 144 -5.34 -9.23 -27.63
C ALA A 144 -6.48 -8.57 -26.83
N THR A 145 -6.18 -7.39 -26.26
CA THR A 145 -6.95 -6.78 -25.18
C THR A 145 -8.42 -6.59 -25.52
N PHE A 146 -9.30 -7.24 -24.75
CA PHE A 146 -10.76 -7.21 -24.88
C PHE A 146 -11.31 -7.65 -26.25
N GLY A 147 -10.62 -8.56 -26.93
CA GLY A 147 -11.04 -9.09 -28.22
C GLY A 147 -10.60 -8.24 -29.40
N ASN A 148 -9.76 -7.22 -29.17
CA ASN A 148 -9.18 -6.38 -30.20
C ASN A 148 -8.19 -7.16 -31.07
N ALA A 149 -8.18 -6.91 -32.38
CA ALA A 149 -7.08 -7.38 -33.20
C ALA A 149 -5.82 -6.57 -32.86
N ILE A 150 -4.66 -7.21 -32.84
CA ILE A 150 -3.35 -6.57 -32.62
C ILE A 150 -2.44 -6.83 -33.83
N ASP A 151 -1.43 -6.00 -34.01
CA ASP A 151 -0.43 -6.13 -35.07
C ASP A 151 0.41 -7.41 -34.89
N LEU A 152 0.07 -8.46 -35.65
CA LEU A 152 0.79 -9.73 -35.64
C LEU A 152 2.12 -9.67 -36.42
N ASP A 153 2.26 -8.72 -37.35
CA ASP A 153 3.49 -8.53 -38.11
C ASP A 153 4.60 -7.99 -37.21
N ARG A 154 4.27 -7.16 -36.22
CA ARG A 154 5.20 -6.75 -35.15
C ARG A 154 5.81 -7.93 -34.42
N TYR A 155 5.00 -8.90 -34.01
CA TYR A 155 5.51 -10.06 -33.27
C TYR A 155 6.24 -11.05 -34.18
N ALA A 156 5.80 -11.22 -35.42
CA ALA A 156 6.55 -11.98 -36.42
C ALA A 156 7.92 -11.33 -36.70
N HIS A 157 7.99 -9.99 -36.70
CA HIS A 157 9.25 -9.25 -36.76
C HIS A 157 10.12 -9.52 -35.53
N TYR A 158 9.59 -9.46 -34.31
CA TYR A 158 10.36 -9.77 -33.10
C TYR A 158 10.92 -11.20 -33.12
N GLN A 159 10.11 -12.19 -33.52
CA GLN A 159 10.56 -13.57 -33.67
C GLN A 159 11.74 -13.68 -34.64
N ARG A 160 11.67 -13.03 -35.82
CA ARG A 160 12.77 -13.05 -36.81
C ARG A 160 14.00 -12.26 -36.33
N ARG A 161 13.79 -11.08 -35.75
CA ARG A 161 14.86 -10.14 -35.39
C ARG A 161 15.64 -10.56 -34.16
N TYR A 162 14.96 -11.13 -33.16
CA TYR A 162 15.56 -11.50 -31.88
C TYR A 162 15.65 -13.02 -31.70
N GLY A 163 14.97 -13.84 -32.52
CA GLY A 163 14.86 -15.28 -32.28
C GLY A 163 14.06 -15.63 -31.02
N VAL A 164 13.21 -14.71 -30.55
CA VAL A 164 12.41 -14.88 -29.33
C VAL A 164 11.14 -15.68 -29.62
N GLY A 165 10.67 -16.46 -28.64
CA GLY A 165 9.37 -17.09 -28.71
C GLY A 165 8.22 -16.10 -28.75
N ILE A 166 7.14 -16.42 -29.46
CA ILE A 166 5.91 -15.63 -29.46
C ILE A 166 4.73 -16.55 -29.11
N VAL A 167 3.86 -16.07 -28.22
CA VAL A 167 2.55 -16.69 -27.94
C VAL A 167 1.53 -15.59 -27.78
N ILE A 168 0.48 -15.56 -28.61
CA ILE A 168 -0.57 -14.55 -28.45
C ILE A 168 -1.62 -15.09 -27.48
N ASP A 169 -1.82 -14.40 -26.36
CA ASP A 169 -3.03 -14.60 -25.55
C ASP A 169 -4.19 -13.88 -26.25
N ALA A 170 -5.08 -14.66 -26.86
CA ALA A 170 -6.27 -14.21 -27.55
C ALA A 170 -7.53 -14.77 -26.88
N ALA A 171 -7.50 -14.94 -25.55
CA ALA A 171 -8.54 -15.60 -24.78
C ALA A 171 -9.94 -15.01 -24.97
N SER A 172 -10.05 -13.73 -25.36
CA SER A 172 -11.32 -13.04 -25.61
C SER A 172 -11.61 -12.75 -27.10
N SER A 173 -10.87 -13.37 -28.03
CA SER A 173 -10.90 -13.00 -29.46
C SER A 173 -11.40 -14.10 -30.41
N LEU A 174 -11.91 -15.24 -29.92
CA LEU A 174 -12.39 -16.32 -30.80
C LEU A 174 -13.64 -15.87 -31.57
N GLY A 175 -13.51 -15.71 -32.89
CA GLY A 175 -14.53 -15.14 -33.78
C GLY A 175 -14.30 -13.67 -34.17
N THR A 176 -13.27 -13.01 -33.63
CA THR A 176 -12.80 -11.70 -34.10
C THR A 176 -12.27 -11.83 -35.55
N ARG A 177 -12.61 -10.84 -36.39
CA ARG A 177 -12.05 -10.66 -37.72
C ARG A 177 -11.10 -9.47 -37.73
N ASP A 178 -9.94 -9.63 -38.34
CA ASP A 178 -8.93 -8.57 -38.49
C ASP A 178 -9.34 -7.55 -39.57
N ASP A 179 -8.44 -6.60 -39.87
CA ASP A 179 -8.71 -5.53 -40.84
C ASP A 179 -8.80 -6.06 -42.28
N ALA A 180 -8.16 -7.20 -42.58
CA ALA A 180 -8.28 -7.89 -43.86
C ALA A 180 -9.60 -8.69 -43.98
N GLY A 181 -10.35 -8.83 -42.88
CA GLY A 181 -11.59 -9.59 -42.81
C GLY A 181 -11.38 -11.10 -42.61
N GLU A 182 -10.14 -11.53 -42.37
CA GLU A 182 -9.78 -12.90 -42.01
C GLU A 182 -9.97 -13.12 -40.50
N GLY A 183 -10.01 -14.38 -40.06
CA GLY A 183 -10.03 -14.71 -38.64
C GLY A 183 -8.75 -14.24 -37.95
N PHE A 184 -8.88 -13.54 -36.82
CA PHE A 184 -7.72 -13.03 -36.10
C PHE A 184 -6.75 -14.17 -35.72
N GLY A 185 -5.54 -14.12 -36.27
CA GLY A 185 -4.50 -15.12 -36.05
C GLY A 185 -4.47 -16.28 -37.06
N ALA A 186 -5.35 -16.30 -38.08
CA ALA A 186 -5.47 -17.41 -39.05
C ALA A 186 -4.15 -17.82 -39.71
N ARG A 187 -3.26 -16.87 -39.97
CA ARG A 187 -1.96 -17.10 -40.63
C ARG A 187 -0.77 -16.92 -39.70
N ALA A 188 -1.01 -16.73 -38.40
CA ALA A 188 0.05 -16.48 -37.44
C ALA A 188 1.01 -17.68 -37.37
N PRO A 189 2.33 -17.52 -37.58
CA PRO A 189 3.30 -18.62 -37.54
C PRO A 189 3.65 -19.08 -36.11
N PHE A 190 2.93 -18.58 -35.12
CA PHE A 190 3.09 -18.87 -33.71
C PHE A 190 1.72 -19.21 -33.11
N ALA A 191 1.71 -19.72 -31.88
CA ALA A 191 0.49 -20.11 -31.19
C ALA A 191 -0.36 -18.89 -30.81
N VAL A 192 -1.63 -18.92 -31.20
CA VAL A 192 -2.68 -17.98 -30.78
C VAL A 192 -3.67 -18.75 -29.91
N VAL A 193 -3.78 -18.36 -28.64
CA VAL A 193 -4.53 -19.13 -27.63
C VAL A 193 -5.85 -18.44 -27.29
N HIS A 194 -6.95 -19.15 -27.49
CA HIS A 194 -8.31 -18.67 -27.24
C HIS A 194 -8.98 -19.44 -26.10
N SER A 195 -9.96 -18.81 -25.44
CA SER A 195 -10.77 -19.43 -24.39
C SER A 195 -12.18 -19.72 -24.87
N MET A 196 -12.67 -20.89 -24.49
CA MET A 196 -14.07 -21.31 -24.68
C MET A 196 -14.83 -21.38 -23.35
N HIS A 197 -14.29 -20.77 -22.30
CA HIS A 197 -14.92 -20.72 -20.98
C HIS A 197 -16.34 -20.12 -21.06
N ALA A 198 -17.24 -20.54 -20.17
CA ALA A 198 -18.66 -20.20 -20.17
C ALA A 198 -18.97 -18.69 -20.20
N THR A 199 -18.01 -17.87 -19.79
CA THR A 199 -18.16 -16.40 -19.78
C THR A 199 -17.68 -15.70 -21.06
N LYS A 200 -17.08 -16.42 -22.00
CA LYS A 200 -16.58 -15.90 -23.28
C LYS A 200 -17.69 -15.87 -24.33
N THR A 201 -17.44 -15.15 -25.43
CA THR A 201 -18.37 -15.11 -26.59
C THR A 201 -18.58 -16.49 -27.19
N PHE A 202 -17.51 -17.28 -27.30
CA PHE A 202 -17.56 -18.70 -27.66
C PHE A 202 -17.71 -19.55 -26.39
N ALA A 203 -18.87 -19.53 -25.74
CA ALA A 203 -19.09 -20.24 -24.47
C ALA A 203 -19.45 -21.73 -24.67
N VAL A 204 -18.69 -22.64 -24.06
CA VAL A 204 -18.99 -24.10 -24.07
C VAL A 204 -18.96 -24.76 -22.69
N GLY A 205 -18.80 -23.98 -21.61
CA GLY A 205 -18.54 -24.49 -20.26
C GLY A 205 -17.10 -24.26 -19.87
N GLU A 206 -16.24 -25.25 -20.09
CA GLU A 206 -14.78 -25.14 -19.98
C GLU A 206 -14.12 -25.53 -21.29
N GLY A 207 -13.00 -24.90 -21.62
CA GLY A 207 -12.25 -25.22 -22.84
C GLY A 207 -11.33 -24.10 -23.32
N GLY A 208 -10.44 -24.45 -24.23
CA GLY A 208 -9.60 -23.52 -24.97
C GLY A 208 -9.25 -24.06 -26.34
N LEU A 209 -8.76 -23.18 -27.20
CA LEU A 209 -8.33 -23.51 -28.56
C LEU A 209 -6.98 -22.86 -28.79
N VAL A 210 -6.00 -23.63 -29.23
CA VAL A 210 -4.73 -23.10 -29.75
C VAL A 210 -4.78 -23.20 -31.26
N HIS A 211 -4.55 -22.10 -31.95
CA HIS A 211 -4.48 -22.04 -33.41
C HIS A 211 -3.10 -21.57 -33.86
N SER A 212 -2.63 -22.06 -35.00
CA SER A 212 -1.46 -21.53 -35.68
C SER A 212 -1.52 -21.86 -37.16
N GLY A 213 -0.98 -20.95 -37.98
CA GLY A 213 -0.66 -21.20 -39.39
C GLY A 213 0.42 -22.27 -39.58
N ASP A 214 1.21 -22.57 -38.54
CA ASP A 214 2.18 -23.66 -38.52
C ASP A 214 1.52 -24.96 -38.02
N VAL A 215 1.31 -25.90 -38.93
CA VAL A 215 0.68 -27.19 -38.64
C VAL A 215 1.57 -28.11 -37.79
N ASP A 216 2.89 -27.98 -37.91
CA ASP A 216 3.85 -28.81 -37.18
C ASP A 216 3.96 -28.35 -35.72
N LEU A 217 3.84 -27.04 -35.48
CA LEU A 217 3.67 -26.49 -34.13
C LEU A 217 2.46 -27.11 -33.43
N ILE A 218 1.32 -27.17 -34.12
CA ILE A 218 0.08 -27.74 -33.55
C ILE A 218 0.22 -29.24 -33.27
N ALA A 219 0.88 -29.98 -34.15
CA ALA A 219 1.19 -31.40 -33.92
C ALA A 219 2.06 -31.60 -32.67
N THR A 220 3.08 -30.76 -32.49
CA THR A 220 3.97 -30.77 -31.32
C THR A 220 3.20 -30.46 -30.03
N LEU A 221 2.41 -29.38 -30.01
CA LEU A 221 1.60 -29.00 -28.85
C LEU A 221 0.57 -30.08 -28.51
N ARG A 222 0.04 -30.80 -29.51
CA ARG A 222 -0.87 -31.93 -29.29
C ARG A 222 -0.18 -33.08 -28.56
N ALA A 223 1.05 -33.42 -28.94
CA ALA A 223 1.85 -34.41 -28.23
C ALA A 223 2.10 -33.96 -26.78
N MET A 224 2.55 -32.72 -26.57
CA MET A 224 2.77 -32.15 -25.23
C MET A 224 1.49 -32.14 -24.37
N GLY A 225 0.34 -31.80 -24.93
CA GLY A 225 -0.97 -31.84 -24.27
C GLY A 225 -1.49 -33.24 -23.95
N ASN A 226 -0.82 -34.27 -24.47
CA ASN A 226 -1.05 -35.68 -24.18
C ASN A 226 0.22 -36.34 -23.62
N PHE A 227 0.78 -35.76 -22.56
CA PHE A 227 1.95 -36.28 -21.82
C PHE A 227 3.26 -36.34 -22.61
N GLY A 228 3.36 -35.59 -23.72
CA GLY A 228 4.56 -35.56 -24.55
C GLY A 228 4.77 -36.84 -25.35
N PHE A 229 3.69 -37.58 -25.61
CA PHE A 229 3.74 -38.87 -26.27
C PHE A 229 3.90 -38.76 -27.78
N GLU A 230 4.97 -39.36 -28.31
CA GLU A 230 5.19 -39.60 -29.73
C GLU A 230 5.28 -41.12 -30.01
N GLY A 231 4.99 -41.53 -31.25
CA GLY A 231 5.05 -42.93 -31.68
C GLY A 231 4.25 -43.89 -30.79
N SER A 232 4.92 -44.89 -30.21
CA SER A 232 4.33 -45.95 -29.36
C SER A 232 3.96 -45.49 -27.94
N ARG A 233 3.49 -44.25 -27.76
CA ARG A 233 3.21 -43.60 -26.45
C ARG A 233 4.44 -43.48 -25.53
N ASN A 234 5.59 -43.20 -26.10
CA ASN A 234 6.78 -42.87 -25.31
C ASN A 234 6.83 -41.36 -25.11
N ALA A 235 7.05 -40.90 -23.88
CA ALA A 235 7.21 -39.49 -23.58
C ALA A 235 8.59 -39.02 -24.07
N THR A 236 8.60 -38.26 -25.17
CA THR A 236 9.81 -37.68 -25.79
C THR A 236 9.88 -36.16 -25.59
N LEU A 237 8.76 -35.54 -25.23
CA LEU A 237 8.62 -34.11 -24.94
C LEU A 237 8.13 -33.90 -23.50
N PRO A 238 8.37 -32.73 -22.88
CA PRO A 238 7.65 -32.35 -21.66
C PRO A 238 6.16 -32.22 -21.97
N GLY A 239 5.31 -32.80 -21.12
CA GLY A 239 3.88 -32.79 -21.36
C GLY A 239 3.02 -32.88 -20.10
N ILE A 240 1.75 -32.53 -20.28
CA ILE A 240 0.71 -32.53 -19.25
C ILE A 240 -0.56 -33.20 -19.81
N ASN A 241 -1.60 -33.29 -18.99
CA ASN A 241 -2.94 -33.61 -19.50
C ASN A 241 -3.71 -32.32 -19.80
N ALA A 242 -3.74 -31.93 -21.07
CA ALA A 242 -4.48 -30.76 -21.54
C ALA A 242 -5.67 -31.10 -22.45
N LYS A 243 -6.00 -32.38 -22.60
CA LYS A 243 -6.98 -32.88 -23.58
C LYS A 243 -8.39 -32.33 -23.32
N LEU A 244 -9.11 -31.95 -24.38
CA LEU A 244 -10.55 -31.69 -24.31
C LEU A 244 -11.34 -33.02 -24.31
N PRO A 245 -12.31 -33.22 -23.41
CA PRO A 245 -13.29 -34.32 -23.49
C PRO A 245 -14.21 -34.22 -24.71
N GLU A 246 -14.63 -35.36 -25.28
CA GLU A 246 -15.48 -35.42 -26.48
C GLU A 246 -16.83 -34.71 -26.28
N ILE A 247 -17.40 -34.79 -25.08
CA ILE A 247 -18.68 -34.14 -24.74
C ILE A 247 -18.59 -32.61 -24.89
N LEU A 248 -17.45 -32.01 -24.54
CA LEU A 248 -17.24 -30.58 -24.69
C LEU A 248 -16.98 -30.20 -26.15
N ALA A 249 -16.46 -31.11 -26.97
CA ALA A 249 -16.32 -30.88 -28.42
C ALA A 249 -17.68 -30.82 -29.13
N ILE A 250 -18.67 -31.63 -28.71
CA ILE A 250 -20.05 -31.54 -29.21
C ILE A 250 -20.61 -30.12 -28.97
N MET A 251 -20.43 -29.62 -27.75
CA MET A 251 -20.85 -28.27 -27.37
C MET A 251 -20.12 -27.19 -28.17
N ALA A 252 -18.82 -27.37 -28.39
CA ALA A 252 -18.02 -26.45 -29.19
C ALA A 252 -18.43 -26.45 -30.67
N GLN A 253 -18.73 -27.61 -31.24
CA GLN A 253 -19.25 -27.73 -32.61
C GLN A 253 -20.62 -27.04 -32.75
N ALA A 254 -21.51 -27.20 -31.78
CA ALA A 254 -22.78 -26.51 -31.76
C ALA A 254 -22.58 -24.99 -31.69
N LYS A 255 -21.70 -24.51 -30.80
CA LYS A 255 -21.42 -23.08 -30.66
C LYS A 255 -20.77 -22.46 -31.89
N LEU A 256 -19.93 -23.23 -32.60
CA LEU A 256 -19.33 -22.82 -33.86
C LEU A 256 -20.38 -22.45 -34.92
N SER A 257 -21.52 -23.15 -34.96
CA SER A 257 -22.60 -22.83 -35.91
C SER A 257 -23.31 -21.50 -35.64
N GLU A 258 -23.21 -20.97 -34.42
CA GLU A 258 -23.89 -19.73 -33.99
C GLU A 258 -22.96 -18.50 -33.98
N ILE A 259 -21.64 -18.70 -34.02
CA ILE A 259 -20.65 -17.68 -33.64
C ILE A 259 -20.70 -16.43 -34.53
N ASP A 260 -20.96 -16.58 -35.82
CA ASP A 260 -21.04 -15.45 -36.75
C ASP A 260 -22.22 -14.53 -36.41
N SER A 261 -23.39 -15.11 -36.10
CA SER A 261 -24.56 -14.34 -35.67
C SER A 261 -24.33 -13.67 -34.32
N ILE A 262 -23.73 -14.39 -33.36
CA ILE A 262 -23.43 -13.87 -32.02
C ILE A 262 -22.46 -12.69 -32.10
N THR A 263 -21.37 -12.82 -32.85
CA THR A 263 -20.36 -11.77 -32.99
C THR A 263 -20.87 -10.58 -33.78
N ALA A 264 -21.67 -10.79 -34.83
CA ALA A 264 -22.34 -9.71 -35.56
C ALA A 264 -23.29 -8.91 -34.65
N HIS A 265 -24.11 -9.61 -33.85
CA HIS A 265 -25.00 -8.98 -32.89
C HIS A 265 -24.24 -8.17 -31.84
N ARG A 266 -23.20 -8.75 -31.22
CA ARG A 266 -22.37 -8.06 -30.23
C ARG A 266 -21.64 -6.84 -30.82
N ALA A 267 -21.18 -6.91 -32.07
CA ALA A 267 -20.59 -5.77 -32.77
C ALA A 267 -21.61 -4.64 -33.01
N HIS A 268 -22.87 -4.97 -33.30
CA HIS A 268 -23.93 -3.97 -33.40
C HIS A 268 -24.21 -3.29 -32.04
N LEU A 269 -24.21 -4.05 -30.94
CA LEU A 269 -24.32 -3.50 -29.58
C LEU A 269 -23.11 -2.62 -29.23
N GLU A 270 -21.90 -2.99 -29.65
CA GLU A 270 -20.69 -2.19 -29.49
C GLU A 270 -20.82 -0.82 -30.16
N ALA A 271 -21.21 -0.80 -31.43
CA ALA A 271 -21.38 0.43 -32.20
C ALA A 271 -22.36 1.37 -31.48
N THR A 272 -23.46 0.82 -30.96
CA THR A 272 -24.44 1.57 -30.15
C THR A 272 -23.81 2.15 -28.87
N TYR A 273 -22.99 1.38 -28.14
CA TYR A 273 -22.28 1.89 -26.96
C TYR A 273 -21.33 3.02 -27.33
N ARG A 274 -20.55 2.87 -28.41
CA ARG A 274 -19.60 3.88 -28.88
C ARG A 274 -20.28 5.18 -29.26
N GLU A 275 -21.42 5.10 -29.94
CA GLU A 275 -22.26 6.27 -30.26
C GLU A 275 -22.82 6.92 -28.99
N THR A 276 -23.35 6.12 -28.06
CA THR A 276 -24.04 6.64 -26.86
C THR A 276 -23.06 7.22 -25.83
N LEU A 277 -21.83 6.68 -25.76
CA LEU A 277 -20.79 7.09 -24.82
C LEU A 277 -19.66 7.87 -25.50
N ALA A 278 -19.95 8.59 -26.59
CA ALA A 278 -18.97 9.35 -27.36
C ALA A 278 -18.17 10.39 -26.55
N THR A 279 -18.66 10.79 -25.37
CA THR A 279 -17.97 11.72 -24.44
C THR A 279 -17.04 11.03 -23.45
N PHE A 280 -17.04 9.70 -23.39
CA PHE A 280 -16.13 8.89 -22.59
C PHE A 280 -14.97 8.40 -23.44
N GLN A 281 -13.82 8.16 -22.82
CA GLN A 281 -12.69 7.57 -23.51
C GLN A 281 -12.92 6.06 -23.65
N LEU A 282 -12.85 5.58 -24.88
CA LEU A 282 -13.02 4.18 -25.25
C LEU A 282 -11.73 3.66 -25.90
N GLN A 283 -11.54 2.35 -25.88
CA GLN A 283 -10.39 1.71 -26.52
C GLN A 283 -10.35 2.07 -28.01
N ALA A 284 -9.18 2.41 -28.53
CA ALA A 284 -8.92 2.43 -29.96
C ALA A 284 -8.98 0.97 -30.48
N VAL A 285 -9.70 0.76 -31.58
CA VAL A 285 -9.99 -0.60 -32.07
C VAL A 285 -9.43 -0.83 -33.45
N SER A 286 -9.03 -2.08 -33.66
CA SER A 286 -8.61 -2.64 -34.93
C SER A 286 -9.38 -3.93 -35.18
N GLY A 287 -9.53 -4.27 -36.46
CA GLY A 287 -10.32 -5.40 -36.92
C GLY A 287 -11.73 -4.99 -37.36
N GLN A 288 -12.25 -5.67 -38.37
CA GLN A 288 -13.59 -5.41 -38.92
C GLN A 288 -14.72 -5.81 -37.95
N ARG A 289 -14.48 -6.79 -37.06
CA ARG A 289 -15.49 -7.30 -36.11
C ARG A 289 -14.82 -7.94 -34.90
N ARG A 290 -15.26 -7.58 -33.68
CA ARG A 290 -14.68 -8.12 -32.44
C ARG A 290 -15.61 -9.09 -31.71
N ALA A 291 -15.06 -10.18 -31.18
CA ALA A 291 -15.79 -11.14 -30.34
C ALA A 291 -15.84 -10.69 -28.86
N MET A 292 -16.24 -9.44 -28.62
CA MET A 292 -16.15 -8.82 -27.29
C MET A 292 -16.91 -9.55 -26.18
N GLN A 293 -16.24 -9.72 -25.05
CA GLN A 293 -16.82 -10.28 -23.83
C GLN A 293 -17.70 -9.28 -23.05
N PHE A 294 -17.26 -8.03 -23.00
CA PHE A 294 -17.91 -6.89 -22.34
C PHE A 294 -17.43 -5.60 -23.01
N MET A 295 -18.09 -4.47 -22.75
CA MET A 295 -17.70 -3.15 -23.29
C MET A 295 -16.82 -2.40 -22.29
N PRO A 296 -15.52 -2.21 -22.55
CA PRO A 296 -14.67 -1.45 -21.65
C PRO A 296 -14.81 0.06 -21.91
N VAL A 297 -14.88 0.84 -20.82
CA VAL A 297 -15.09 2.29 -20.84
C VAL A 297 -14.22 2.92 -19.76
N LEU A 298 -13.52 4.01 -20.06
CA LEU A 298 -12.80 4.76 -19.04
C LEU A 298 -13.63 5.93 -18.53
N LEU A 299 -13.72 6.02 -17.21
CA LEU A 299 -14.22 7.23 -16.57
C LEU A 299 -13.32 8.43 -16.90
N PRO A 300 -13.87 9.65 -16.93
CA PRO A 300 -13.04 10.86 -16.93
C PRO A 300 -12.04 10.84 -15.76
N GLU A 301 -10.82 11.35 -15.96
CA GLU A 301 -9.76 11.31 -14.92
C GLU A 301 -10.23 11.91 -13.59
N ARG A 302 -10.94 13.05 -13.65
CA ARG A 302 -11.54 13.71 -12.49
C ARG A 302 -12.58 12.88 -11.73
N LEU A 303 -13.07 11.79 -12.30
CA LEU A 303 -14.04 10.87 -11.68
C LEU A 303 -13.41 9.51 -11.33
N ALA A 304 -12.11 9.31 -11.61
CA ALA A 304 -11.43 8.03 -11.38
C ALA A 304 -11.53 7.58 -9.91
N HIS A 305 -11.36 8.50 -8.97
CA HIS A 305 -11.44 8.24 -7.53
C HIS A 305 -12.87 7.96 -7.03
N HIS A 306 -13.89 8.23 -7.85
CA HIS A 306 -15.29 7.89 -7.57
C HIS A 306 -15.75 6.63 -8.31
N ARG A 307 -14.84 5.90 -8.98
CA ARG A 307 -15.18 4.77 -9.84
C ARG A 307 -16.10 3.79 -9.14
N ASP A 308 -15.82 3.45 -7.90
CA ASP A 308 -16.55 2.38 -7.24
C ASP A 308 -17.94 2.83 -6.75
N ALA A 309 -18.10 4.07 -6.29
CA ALA A 309 -19.42 4.69 -6.09
C ALA A 309 -20.21 4.83 -7.41
N ILE A 310 -19.53 5.07 -8.54
CA ILE A 310 -20.16 5.09 -9.86
C ILE A 310 -20.61 3.68 -10.26
N VAL A 311 -19.78 2.65 -10.00
CA VAL A 311 -20.14 1.23 -10.18
C VAL A 311 -21.38 0.89 -9.36
N GLU A 312 -21.40 1.24 -8.07
CA GLU A 312 -22.56 1.02 -7.20
C GLU A 312 -23.81 1.73 -7.76
N GLY A 313 -23.67 2.97 -8.22
CA GLY A 313 -24.76 3.73 -8.85
C GLY A 313 -25.28 3.11 -10.15
N ILE A 314 -24.41 2.44 -10.92
CA ILE A 314 -24.79 1.67 -12.11
C ILE A 314 -25.51 0.37 -11.70
N GLU A 315 -24.99 -0.34 -10.69
CA GLU A 315 -25.54 -1.59 -10.17
C GLU A 315 -26.91 -1.41 -9.50
N ALA A 316 -27.12 -0.30 -8.79
CA ALA A 316 -28.41 0.06 -8.21
C ALA A 316 -29.52 0.22 -9.26
N GLN A 317 -29.16 0.50 -10.52
CA GLN A 317 -30.08 0.55 -11.66
C GLN A 317 -30.28 -0.83 -12.32
N GLY A 318 -29.74 -1.89 -11.72
CA GLY A 318 -29.82 -3.26 -12.19
C GLY A 318 -28.92 -3.55 -13.40
N ILE A 319 -27.79 -2.86 -13.52
CA ILE A 319 -26.78 -3.02 -14.58
C ILE A 319 -25.49 -3.52 -13.92
N GLY A 320 -25.02 -4.72 -14.23
CA GLY A 320 -23.75 -5.22 -13.70
C GLY A 320 -22.57 -4.46 -14.31
N CYS A 321 -21.55 -4.16 -13.51
CA CYS A 321 -20.39 -3.40 -13.97
C CYS A 321 -19.09 -3.98 -13.38
N GLY A 322 -18.12 -4.27 -14.24
CA GLY A 322 -16.81 -4.83 -13.86
C GLY A 322 -15.68 -3.82 -13.91
N ARG A 323 -14.48 -4.27 -13.57
CA ARG A 323 -13.24 -3.47 -13.51
C ARG A 323 -12.08 -4.21 -14.16
N TYR A 324 -12.26 -4.78 -15.35
CA TYR A 324 -11.20 -5.58 -15.99
C TYR A 324 -10.18 -4.65 -16.66
N PHE A 325 -8.93 -4.49 -16.21
CA PHE A 325 -8.27 -5.14 -15.06
C PHE A 325 -7.78 -4.10 -14.04
N SER A 326 -8.42 -4.07 -12.87
CA SER A 326 -8.06 -3.26 -11.71
C SER A 326 -8.35 -4.09 -10.45
N PRO A 327 -7.30 -4.50 -9.70
CA PRO A 327 -5.88 -4.26 -9.97
C PRO A 327 -5.37 -4.93 -11.27
N HIS A 328 -4.53 -4.24 -12.04
CA HIS A 328 -3.84 -4.87 -13.18
C HIS A 328 -2.74 -5.81 -12.67
N LEU A 329 -2.09 -6.61 -13.53
CA LEU A 329 -1.16 -7.68 -13.10
C LEU A 329 -0.09 -7.17 -12.12
N GLY A 330 0.53 -6.03 -12.45
CA GLY A 330 1.60 -5.42 -11.67
C GLY A 330 1.17 -5.03 -10.25
N GLU A 331 -0.09 -4.74 -9.99
CA GLU A 331 -0.58 -4.33 -8.66
C GLU A 331 -0.92 -5.51 -7.74
N GLN A 332 -0.97 -6.73 -8.27
CA GLN A 332 -1.44 -7.88 -7.50
C GLN A 332 -0.33 -8.46 -6.60
N PRO A 333 -0.63 -8.82 -5.34
CA PRO A 333 0.40 -9.17 -4.35
C PRO A 333 1.34 -10.30 -4.75
N TRP A 334 0.82 -11.33 -5.45
CA TRP A 334 1.64 -12.48 -5.84
C TRP A 334 2.64 -12.11 -6.94
N PHE A 335 2.24 -11.31 -7.92
CA PHE A 335 3.15 -10.85 -8.99
C PHE A 335 4.15 -9.82 -8.47
N GLN A 336 3.78 -8.95 -7.52
CA GLN A 336 4.73 -8.07 -6.82
C GLN A 336 5.85 -8.86 -6.12
N ALA A 337 5.56 -10.07 -5.64
CA ALA A 337 6.55 -10.93 -4.98
C ALA A 337 7.36 -11.82 -5.94
N THR A 338 6.86 -12.10 -7.14
CA THR A 338 7.38 -13.19 -7.99
C THR A 338 7.73 -12.80 -9.42
N ALA A 339 7.21 -11.68 -9.92
CA ALA A 339 7.48 -11.16 -11.26
C ALA A 339 8.55 -10.06 -11.23
N VAL A 340 9.13 -9.78 -12.40
CA VAL A 340 9.86 -8.54 -12.64
C VAL A 340 8.88 -7.53 -13.20
N ILE A 341 8.69 -6.41 -12.51
CA ILE A 341 7.71 -5.39 -12.89
C ILE A 341 8.46 -4.12 -13.27
N GLU A 342 8.30 -3.68 -14.52
CA GLU A 342 8.80 -2.38 -14.97
C GLU A 342 7.82 -1.27 -14.58
N ALA A 343 8.16 -0.01 -14.84
CA ALA A 343 7.24 1.09 -14.57
C ALA A 343 6.00 0.98 -15.47
N THR A 344 4.80 0.97 -14.88
CA THR A 344 3.51 0.80 -15.58
C THR A 344 2.57 2.02 -15.49
N PRO A 345 3.03 3.28 -15.60
CA PRO A 345 2.20 4.45 -15.32
C PRO A 345 0.96 4.56 -16.22
N VAL A 346 1.00 4.07 -17.46
CA VAL A 346 -0.17 4.06 -18.33
C VAL A 346 -1.18 3.03 -17.86
N ALA A 347 -0.73 1.82 -17.51
CA ALA A 347 -1.59 0.78 -16.95
C ALA A 347 -2.23 1.21 -15.63
N ASP A 348 -1.46 1.77 -14.70
CA ASP A 348 -1.95 2.27 -13.40
C ASP A 348 -3.12 3.27 -13.62
N ARG A 349 -2.91 4.23 -14.54
CA ARG A 349 -3.90 5.26 -14.87
C ARG A 349 -5.15 4.69 -15.55
N ILE A 350 -5.00 3.74 -16.47
CA ILE A 350 -6.12 3.13 -17.19
C ILE A 350 -6.92 2.21 -16.26
N ALA A 351 -6.24 1.36 -15.49
CA ALA A 351 -6.85 0.47 -14.51
C ALA A 351 -7.66 1.26 -13.46
N GLY A 352 -7.11 2.36 -12.94
CA GLY A 352 -7.80 3.24 -11.99
C GLY A 352 -9.12 3.84 -12.51
N ARG A 353 -9.31 3.89 -13.83
CA ARG A 353 -10.48 4.51 -14.50
C ARG A 353 -11.45 3.49 -15.12
N MET A 354 -11.08 2.22 -15.14
CA MET A 354 -11.72 1.19 -15.95
C MET A 354 -13.10 0.78 -15.45
N LEU A 355 -14.08 0.79 -16.36
CA LEU A 355 -15.38 0.16 -16.21
C LEU A 355 -15.57 -0.90 -17.31
N SER A 356 -16.21 -2.01 -16.98
CA SER A 356 -16.61 -3.04 -17.93
C SER A 356 -18.13 -3.16 -17.91
N LEU A 357 -18.80 -2.78 -19.00
CA LEU A 357 -20.26 -2.79 -19.14
C LEU A 357 -20.75 -4.08 -19.81
N PRO A 358 -22.00 -4.49 -19.54
CA PRO A 358 -22.49 -5.77 -20.03
C PRO A 358 -22.63 -5.77 -21.55
N ILE A 359 -22.16 -6.84 -22.18
CA ILE A 359 -22.54 -7.23 -23.54
C ILE A 359 -22.84 -8.73 -23.50
N THR A 360 -24.10 -9.08 -23.76
CA THR A 360 -24.57 -10.47 -23.72
C THR A 360 -25.39 -10.78 -24.97
N ASP A 361 -25.52 -12.07 -25.30
CA ASP A 361 -26.19 -12.52 -26.52
C ASP A 361 -27.67 -12.08 -26.60
N ALA A 362 -28.32 -11.90 -25.44
CA ALA A 362 -29.74 -11.54 -25.33
C ALA A 362 -30.00 -10.04 -25.12
N MET A 363 -28.96 -9.20 -25.14
CA MET A 363 -29.13 -7.75 -25.02
C MET A 363 -29.66 -7.15 -26.31
N THR A 364 -30.51 -6.14 -26.19
CA THR A 364 -30.99 -5.32 -27.31
C THR A 364 -30.31 -3.94 -27.31
N VAL A 365 -30.48 -3.18 -28.39
CA VAL A 365 -30.04 -1.77 -28.49
C VAL A 365 -30.62 -0.93 -27.34
N ALA A 366 -31.88 -1.18 -26.95
CA ALA A 366 -32.50 -0.49 -25.82
C ALA A 366 -31.84 -0.84 -24.47
N ASP A 367 -31.40 -2.09 -24.30
CA ASP A 367 -30.64 -2.50 -23.11
C ASP A 367 -29.27 -1.79 -23.06
N VAL A 368 -28.59 -1.62 -24.20
CA VAL A 368 -27.34 -0.86 -24.32
C VAL A 368 -27.54 0.61 -23.94
N GLN A 369 -28.54 1.28 -24.53
CA GLN A 369 -28.86 2.69 -24.23
C GLN A 369 -29.16 2.88 -22.74
N ARG A 370 -29.86 1.91 -22.14
CA ARG A 370 -30.16 1.92 -20.70
C ARG A 370 -28.90 1.78 -19.85
N ALA A 371 -28.00 0.86 -20.20
CA ALA A 371 -26.74 0.67 -19.50
C ALA A 371 -25.81 1.89 -19.66
N ALA A 372 -25.67 2.43 -20.87
CA ALA A 372 -24.91 3.66 -21.12
C ALA A 372 -25.49 4.86 -20.37
N GLY A 373 -26.82 5.01 -20.40
CA GLY A 373 -27.53 6.03 -19.62
C GLY A 373 -27.30 5.88 -18.11
N ALA A 374 -27.22 4.65 -17.60
CA ALA A 374 -26.90 4.40 -16.19
C ALA A 374 -25.50 4.91 -15.82
N VAL A 375 -24.50 4.73 -16.70
CA VAL A 375 -23.14 5.28 -16.52
C VAL A 375 -23.18 6.80 -16.48
N VAL A 376 -23.83 7.44 -17.46
CA VAL A 376 -23.97 8.91 -17.52
C VAL A 376 -24.66 9.44 -16.28
N ASN A 377 -25.76 8.82 -15.85
CA ASN A 377 -26.52 9.21 -14.68
C ASN A 377 -25.73 9.04 -13.38
N ALA A 378 -24.99 7.93 -13.25
CA ALA A 378 -24.14 7.68 -12.09
C ALA A 378 -23.01 8.73 -12.02
N CYS A 379 -22.34 9.02 -13.14
CA CYS A 379 -21.33 10.07 -13.21
C CYS A 379 -21.94 11.46 -12.88
N ALA A 380 -23.11 11.79 -13.43
CA ALA A 380 -23.78 13.05 -13.16
C ALA A 380 -24.27 13.16 -11.70
N ALA A 381 -24.62 12.05 -11.07
CA ALA A 381 -25.02 12.00 -9.66
C ALA A 381 -23.86 12.37 -8.72
N ILE A 382 -22.62 12.09 -9.12
CA ILE A 382 -21.40 12.52 -8.42
C ILE A 382 -21.13 14.01 -8.64
N VAL A 383 -21.36 14.52 -9.86
CA VAL A 383 -21.03 15.91 -10.24
C VAL A 383 -22.08 16.94 -9.80
N ARG A 384 -23.34 16.52 -9.58
CA ARG A 384 -24.38 17.42 -9.08
C ARG A 384 -24.17 17.69 -7.59
N PRO A 385 -24.18 18.96 -7.14
CA PRO A 385 -24.42 19.26 -5.73
C PRO A 385 -25.85 18.80 -5.41
N ARG A 386 -25.99 17.57 -4.88
CA ARG A 386 -27.30 16.97 -4.66
C ARG A 386 -27.91 17.53 -3.37
N ASP A 387 -28.72 18.56 -3.55
CA ASP A 387 -29.99 18.73 -2.85
C ASP A 387 -30.82 17.43 -2.96
N ARG A 388 -30.65 16.50 -2.01
CA ARG A 388 -31.64 15.46 -1.67
C ARG A 388 -31.64 15.20 -0.17
N ARG A 389 -32.29 16.11 0.54
CA ARG A 389 -33.07 15.80 1.73
C ARG A 389 -34.27 14.92 1.32
N ALA A 390 -34.34 13.68 1.79
CA ALA A 390 -35.58 13.04 2.25
C ALA A 390 -35.29 11.63 2.83
N SER A 391 -35.68 11.45 4.10
CA SER A 391 -35.61 10.26 4.97
C SER A 391 -34.20 9.66 5.17
N VAL A 392 -33.49 9.91 6.27
CA VAL A 392 -33.90 9.69 7.67
C VAL A 392 -33.42 10.85 8.55
N ARG A 393 -34.28 11.28 9.49
CA ARG A 393 -34.00 12.36 10.43
C ARG A 393 -33.01 11.91 11.50
N GLY A 394 -31.92 12.67 11.65
CA GLY A 394 -31.02 12.71 12.80
C GLY A 394 -29.85 13.63 12.45
N ALA A 395 -29.70 14.76 13.13
CA ALA A 395 -28.75 15.81 12.78
C ALA A 395 -27.28 15.38 12.98
N GLY A 396 -26.42 15.61 11.97
CA GLY A 396 -24.96 15.68 12.14
C GLY A 396 -24.09 15.11 11.00
N GLY A 397 -23.65 15.98 10.07
CA GLY A 397 -22.37 15.87 9.35
C GLY A 397 -22.27 14.96 8.12
N THR A 398 -21.75 15.50 7.01
CA THR A 398 -21.09 14.70 5.95
C THR A 398 -20.06 13.76 6.56
N VAL A 399 -19.96 12.51 6.08
CA VAL A 399 -18.93 11.57 6.54
C VAL A 399 -17.57 12.13 6.18
N ALA A 400 -16.76 12.43 7.20
CA ALA A 400 -15.38 12.86 7.01
C ALA A 400 -14.56 11.69 6.47
N SER A 401 -13.66 11.94 5.54
CA SER A 401 -12.76 10.87 5.09
C SER A 401 -11.77 10.48 6.17
N VAL A 402 -11.24 11.49 6.89
CA VAL A 402 -10.32 11.31 8.00
C VAL A 402 -10.50 12.39 9.06
N ILE A 403 -10.48 11.98 10.32
CA ILE A 403 -10.39 12.89 11.48
C ILE A 403 -9.03 12.69 12.14
N VAL A 404 -8.23 13.75 12.20
CA VAL A 404 -6.97 13.80 12.96
C VAL A 404 -7.25 14.41 14.34
N ILE A 405 -7.07 13.62 15.39
CA ILE A 405 -7.29 14.04 16.78
C ILE A 405 -5.95 14.41 17.40
N GLY A 406 -5.78 15.68 17.71
CA GLY A 406 -4.53 16.29 18.17
C GLY A 406 -3.81 16.97 17.01
N GLY A 407 -3.70 18.29 17.08
CA GLY A 407 -3.01 19.16 16.14
C GLY A 407 -1.61 19.57 16.60
N GLY A 408 -0.95 18.78 17.46
CA GLY A 408 0.47 18.99 17.81
C GLY A 408 1.42 18.68 16.64
N PRO A 409 2.75 18.73 16.85
CA PRO A 409 3.74 18.52 15.79
C PRO A 409 3.60 17.16 15.09
N ALA A 410 3.13 16.16 15.82
CA ALA A 410 2.85 14.84 15.30
C ALA A 410 1.59 14.87 14.42
N GLY A 411 0.48 15.42 14.90
CA GLY A 411 -0.76 15.53 14.12
C GLY A 411 -0.61 16.35 12.84
N THR A 412 0.14 17.47 12.90
CA THR A 412 0.44 18.25 11.71
C THR A 412 1.47 17.59 10.80
N ALA A 413 2.25 16.63 11.27
CA ALA A 413 3.24 15.94 10.46
C ALA A 413 2.63 15.18 9.28
N MET A 414 1.42 14.62 9.45
CA MET A 414 0.66 14.02 8.35
C MET A 414 0.37 15.06 7.26
N LEU A 415 -0.08 16.26 7.66
CA LEU A 415 -0.37 17.36 6.75
C LEU A 415 0.90 17.88 6.07
N THR A 416 1.97 18.07 6.83
CA THR A 416 3.30 18.47 6.30
C THR A 416 3.85 17.46 5.30
N SER A 417 3.64 16.17 5.54
CA SER A 417 4.07 15.14 4.60
C SER A 417 3.25 15.19 3.30
N ALA A 418 1.93 15.44 3.41
CA ALA A 418 1.05 15.61 2.26
C ALA A 418 1.45 16.83 1.41
N THR A 419 1.85 17.96 2.00
CA THR A 419 2.26 19.16 1.23
C THR A 419 3.51 18.94 0.40
N LYS A 420 4.48 18.16 0.91
CA LYS A 420 5.70 17.79 0.17
C LYS A 420 5.43 17.02 -1.12
N ARG A 421 4.25 16.39 -1.23
CA ARG A 421 3.80 15.61 -2.40
C ARG A 421 2.67 16.29 -3.17
N GLY A 422 2.25 17.49 -2.77
CA GLY A 422 1.09 18.19 -3.37
C GLY A 422 -0.26 17.54 -3.06
N LEU A 423 -0.36 16.67 -2.05
CA LEU A 423 -1.56 15.89 -1.74
C LEU A 423 -2.45 16.53 -0.67
N LEU A 424 -1.99 17.59 0.01
CA LEU A 424 -2.79 18.22 1.07
C LEU A 424 -4.12 18.81 0.55
N PRO A 425 -4.18 19.46 -0.63
CA PRO A 425 -5.45 19.90 -1.22
C PRO A 425 -6.46 18.77 -1.42
N ASP A 426 -6.03 17.65 -2.00
CA ASP A 426 -6.91 16.49 -2.25
C ASP A 426 -7.37 15.84 -0.94
N LEU A 427 -6.46 15.71 0.02
CA LEU A 427 -6.78 15.22 1.36
C LEU A 427 -7.79 16.15 2.05
N ALA A 428 -7.62 17.46 1.94
CA ALA A 428 -8.57 18.45 2.46
C ALA A 428 -9.96 18.30 1.82
N ALA A 429 -10.01 18.25 0.48
CA ALA A 429 -11.23 18.13 -0.30
C ALA A 429 -11.99 16.82 -0.03
N SER A 430 -11.28 15.75 0.36
CA SER A 430 -11.89 14.47 0.75
C SER A 430 -12.71 14.54 2.04
N GLY A 431 -12.65 15.65 2.79
CA GLY A 431 -13.34 15.79 4.09
C GLY A 431 -12.42 15.57 5.28
N LEU A 432 -11.14 15.94 5.18
CA LEU A 432 -10.22 15.98 6.31
C LEU A 432 -10.74 16.92 7.40
N MET A 433 -10.70 16.45 8.64
CA MET A 433 -10.96 17.26 9.82
C MET A 433 -9.81 17.15 10.82
N VAL A 434 -9.28 18.28 11.29
CA VAL A 434 -8.25 18.34 12.34
C VAL A 434 -8.89 18.88 13.61
N ILE A 435 -8.79 18.13 14.70
CA ILE A 435 -9.35 18.47 16.00
C ILE A 435 -8.21 18.81 16.95
N GLU A 436 -8.19 20.04 17.47
CA GLU A 436 -7.18 20.50 18.43
C GLU A 436 -7.85 21.18 19.62
N ARG A 437 -7.44 20.76 20.82
CA ARG A 437 -7.98 21.30 22.07
C ARG A 437 -7.51 22.73 22.33
N GLY A 438 -6.27 23.05 21.96
CA GLY A 438 -5.69 24.38 22.04
C GLY A 438 -6.26 25.35 21.01
N GLY A 439 -5.79 26.60 21.06
CA GLY A 439 -6.25 27.66 20.14
C GLY A 439 -5.64 27.63 18.74
N ALA A 440 -4.69 26.71 18.47
CA ALA A 440 -4.04 26.56 17.17
C ALA A 440 -3.29 25.22 17.07
N ILE A 441 -3.01 24.79 15.84
CA ILE A 441 -2.23 23.59 15.54
C ILE A 441 -0.73 23.88 15.39
N GLY A 442 0.08 22.83 15.25
CA GLY A 442 1.52 22.87 14.99
C GLY A 442 2.39 22.87 16.24
N GLY A 443 2.23 23.84 17.14
CA GLY A 443 3.15 24.02 18.27
C GLY A 443 3.11 22.91 19.33
N GLY A 444 1.92 22.35 19.58
CA GLY A 444 1.69 21.37 20.65
C GLY A 444 2.31 21.79 21.97
N GLN A 445 3.08 20.89 22.59
CA GLN A 445 3.75 21.11 23.88
C GLN A 445 5.27 21.30 23.76
N LEU A 446 5.85 21.24 22.56
CA LEU A 446 7.31 21.24 22.39
C LEU A 446 7.96 22.52 22.93
N GLY A 447 7.38 23.68 22.62
CA GLY A 447 7.91 24.99 23.04
C GLY A 447 7.94 25.21 24.55
N ARG A 448 7.29 24.34 25.34
CA ARG A 448 7.26 24.44 26.80
C ARG A 448 8.49 23.83 27.47
N TYR A 449 9.32 23.07 26.75
CA TYR A 449 10.47 22.39 27.35
C TYR A 449 11.70 23.28 27.32
N ALA A 450 12.38 23.38 28.47
CA ALA A 450 13.59 24.15 28.68
C ALA A 450 14.85 23.35 28.28
N ILE A 451 14.79 22.66 27.14
CA ILE A 451 15.84 21.73 26.70
C ILE A 451 16.20 21.96 25.24
N THR A 452 17.39 21.48 24.88
CA THR A 452 17.81 21.35 23.50
C THR A 452 17.19 20.10 22.87
N SER A 453 16.75 20.22 21.62
CA SER A 453 16.22 19.10 20.84
C SER A 453 17.27 18.04 20.53
N ASP A 454 16.79 16.82 20.32
CA ASP A 454 17.57 15.68 19.80
C ASP A 454 17.63 15.66 18.25
N SER A 455 17.21 16.76 17.63
CA SER A 455 17.10 16.96 16.19
C SER A 455 17.87 18.23 15.79
N THR A 456 18.48 18.22 14.60
CA THR A 456 19.25 19.37 14.11
C THR A 456 18.32 20.49 13.62
N ALA A 457 18.84 21.72 13.51
CA ALA A 457 18.09 22.82 12.89
C ALA A 457 17.60 22.48 11.48
N ASP A 458 18.44 21.85 10.66
CA ASP A 458 18.06 21.40 9.31
C ASP A 458 16.93 20.38 9.33
N THR A 459 16.85 19.55 10.38
CA THR A 459 15.75 18.61 10.55
C THR A 459 14.41 19.36 10.65
N PHE A 460 14.34 20.40 11.47
CA PHE A 460 13.14 21.24 11.59
C PHE A 460 12.86 22.05 10.32
N LEU A 461 13.89 22.66 9.73
CA LEU A 461 13.74 23.48 8.52
C LEU A 461 13.34 22.64 7.29
N SER A 462 13.71 21.37 7.22
CA SER A 462 13.31 20.46 6.12
C SER A 462 11.80 20.22 6.03
N SER A 463 11.03 20.60 7.04
CA SER A 463 9.56 20.53 7.01
C SER A 463 8.94 21.60 6.11
N VAL A 464 9.63 22.74 5.96
CA VAL A 464 9.15 23.92 5.24
C VAL A 464 10.02 24.26 4.03
N ARG A 465 11.31 23.97 4.07
CA ARG A 465 12.26 24.24 2.99
C ARG A 465 11.85 23.49 1.71
N ASP A 466 11.98 24.16 0.57
CA ASP A 466 11.71 23.61 -0.77
C ASP A 466 10.29 23.01 -0.92
N ASN A 467 9.33 23.52 -0.15
CA ASN A 467 7.95 23.05 -0.22
C ASN A 467 7.26 23.55 -1.50
N ILE A 468 6.43 22.69 -2.10
CA ILE A 468 5.63 23.00 -3.30
C ILE A 468 4.70 24.20 -3.04
N HIS A 469 4.27 24.37 -1.79
CA HIS A 469 3.48 25.49 -1.31
C HIS A 469 4.38 26.69 -0.96
N PRO A 470 4.36 27.79 -1.74
CA PRO A 470 5.26 28.93 -1.53
C PRO A 470 5.10 29.58 -0.15
N GLU A 471 3.89 29.60 0.39
CA GLU A 471 3.55 30.13 1.71
C GLU A 471 4.20 29.34 2.86
N LEU A 472 4.45 28.04 2.67
CA LEU A 472 5.23 27.21 3.59
C LEU A 472 6.73 27.40 3.35
N ALA A 473 7.19 27.42 2.10
CA ALA A 473 8.60 27.60 1.74
C ALA A 473 9.21 28.89 2.34
N ARG A 474 8.43 29.99 2.33
CA ARG A 474 8.84 31.28 2.91
C ARG A 474 9.03 31.26 4.43
N LEU A 475 8.61 30.20 5.14
CA LEU A 475 8.84 30.10 6.59
C LEU A 475 10.32 29.94 6.95
N VAL A 476 11.18 29.55 6.01
CA VAL A 476 12.63 29.59 6.19
C VAL A 476 13.11 31.02 6.50
N ASP A 477 12.52 32.01 5.82
CA ASP A 477 12.82 33.45 6.00
C ASP A 477 11.92 34.12 7.04
N HIS A 478 11.04 33.38 7.72
CA HIS A 478 10.26 33.93 8.83
C HIS A 478 11.18 34.18 10.05
N PRO A 479 10.92 35.16 10.93
CA PRO A 479 11.73 35.37 12.14
C PRO A 479 11.95 34.09 12.96
N ALA A 480 10.92 33.25 13.08
CA ALA A 480 11.03 31.94 13.74
C ALA A 480 11.91 30.94 12.97
N GLY A 481 11.87 30.94 11.64
CA GLY A 481 12.75 30.12 10.79
C GLY A 481 14.22 30.54 10.92
N ARG A 482 14.49 31.85 10.92
CA ARG A 482 15.83 32.39 11.16
C ARG A 482 16.36 32.09 12.56
N ALA A 483 15.51 32.13 13.58
CA ALA A 483 15.89 31.74 14.95
C ALA A 483 16.37 30.29 14.98
N VAL A 484 15.61 29.36 14.39
CA VAL A 484 16.02 27.96 14.25
C VAL A 484 17.31 27.82 13.41
N ALA A 485 17.43 28.56 12.30
CA ALA A 485 18.60 28.52 11.42
C ALA A 485 19.89 29.00 12.09
N ALA A 486 19.81 29.91 13.07
CA ALA A 486 20.96 30.38 13.85
C ALA A 486 21.68 29.23 14.60
N HIS A 487 21.00 28.10 14.80
CA HIS A 487 21.52 26.91 15.48
C HIS A 487 21.99 25.81 14.51
N GLN A 488 22.16 26.07 13.21
CA GLN A 488 22.60 25.06 12.22
C GLN A 488 23.91 24.35 12.57
N ASN A 489 24.83 25.07 13.23
CA ASN A 489 26.13 24.53 13.66
C ASN A 489 26.16 24.13 15.14
N ALA A 490 25.01 24.12 15.82
CA ALA A 490 24.89 23.74 17.24
C ALA A 490 24.48 22.27 17.42
N LEU A 491 24.64 21.76 18.63
CA LEU A 491 24.22 20.39 19.03
C LEU A 491 22.70 20.35 19.32
N GLY A 492 21.91 20.72 18.31
CA GLY A 492 20.45 20.81 18.39
C GLY A 492 19.96 22.24 18.62
N VAL A 493 18.64 22.38 18.70
CA VAL A 493 17.94 23.69 18.82
C VAL A 493 17.17 23.74 20.12
N PRO A 494 17.23 24.84 20.91
CA PRO A 494 16.35 25.04 22.05
C PRO A 494 14.87 24.89 21.64
N LEU A 495 14.14 24.00 22.31
CA LEU A 495 12.76 23.69 21.92
C LEU A 495 11.82 24.89 22.05
N ALA A 496 12.13 25.83 22.96
CA ALA A 496 11.43 27.12 23.07
C ALA A 496 11.53 27.97 21.80
N GLU A 497 12.63 27.88 21.03
CA GLU A 497 12.80 28.58 19.75
C GLU A 497 12.18 27.82 18.57
N VAL A 498 12.06 26.50 18.67
CA VAL A 498 11.37 25.66 17.67
C VAL A 498 9.86 25.85 17.71
N GLY A 499 9.27 26.03 18.89
CA GLY A 499 7.83 26.17 19.09
C GLY A 499 7.17 27.21 18.18
N PRO A 500 7.70 28.45 18.08
CA PRO A 500 7.21 29.47 17.17
C PRO A 500 7.23 29.06 15.68
N LEU A 501 8.25 28.33 15.21
CA LEU A 501 8.31 27.86 13.82
C LEU A 501 7.21 26.81 13.56
N LEU A 502 7.02 25.87 14.48
CA LEU A 502 5.98 24.85 14.37
C LEU A 502 4.58 25.48 14.41
N ARG A 503 4.38 26.52 15.22
CA ARG A 503 3.14 27.31 15.24
C ARG A 503 2.89 28.01 13.91
N ALA A 504 3.87 28.74 13.38
CA ALA A 504 3.73 29.40 12.08
C ALA A 504 3.46 28.41 10.93
N THR A 505 4.08 27.23 10.99
CA THR A 505 3.80 26.13 10.07
C THR A 505 2.36 25.64 10.20
N GLY A 506 1.87 25.46 11.43
CA GLY A 506 0.49 25.08 11.71
C GLY A 506 -0.55 26.09 11.21
N ASP A 507 -0.25 27.39 11.34
CA ASP A 507 -1.12 28.45 10.82
C ASP A 507 -1.23 28.34 9.27
N ARG A 508 -0.11 28.15 8.56
CA ARG A 508 -0.12 27.96 7.09
C ARG A 508 -0.82 26.68 6.65
N LEU A 509 -0.63 25.58 7.36
CA LEU A 509 -1.36 24.34 7.09
C LEU A 509 -2.87 24.52 7.31
N THR A 510 -3.27 25.32 8.29
CA THR A 510 -4.69 25.64 8.54
C THR A 510 -5.29 26.40 7.37
N ASP A 511 -4.57 27.38 6.84
CA ASP A 511 -4.99 28.15 5.66
C ASP A 511 -5.22 27.19 4.46
N ILE A 512 -4.21 26.36 4.13
CA ILE A 512 -4.28 25.41 3.01
C ILE A 512 -5.44 24.41 3.18
N VAL A 513 -5.63 23.84 4.38
CA VAL A 513 -6.71 22.89 4.64
C VAL A 513 -8.08 23.55 4.43
N ARG A 514 -8.28 24.77 4.93
CA ARG A 514 -9.56 25.49 4.82
C ARG A 514 -9.87 25.94 3.40
N GLU A 515 -8.86 26.44 2.69
CA GLU A 515 -9.01 26.87 1.30
C GLU A 515 -9.40 25.72 0.35
N ASN A 516 -9.05 24.49 0.72
CA ASN A 516 -9.33 23.28 -0.06
C ASN A 516 -10.48 22.44 0.53
N GLY A 517 -11.37 23.04 1.34
CA GLY A 517 -12.61 22.39 1.79
C GLY A 517 -12.49 21.47 3.02
N GLY A 518 -11.29 21.34 3.59
CA GLY A 518 -11.08 20.66 4.86
C GLY A 518 -11.43 21.54 6.07
N THR A 519 -11.53 20.91 7.24
CA THR A 519 -11.95 21.58 8.48
C THR A 519 -10.86 21.51 9.54
N VAL A 520 -10.57 22.64 10.20
CA VAL A 520 -9.69 22.70 11.38
C VAL A 520 -10.47 23.30 12.55
N LEU A 521 -10.77 22.46 13.54
CA LEU A 521 -11.50 22.80 14.77
C LEU A 521 -10.53 22.96 15.93
N VAL A 522 -10.19 24.20 16.25
CA VAL A 522 -9.44 24.59 17.46
C VAL A 522 -10.40 24.80 18.63
N GLY A 523 -9.96 24.63 19.88
CA GLY A 523 -10.84 24.68 21.05
C GLY A 523 -11.83 23.52 21.13
N HIS A 524 -11.52 22.38 20.50
CA HIS A 524 -12.36 21.19 20.49
C HIS A 524 -11.53 19.96 20.92
N GLU A 525 -12.13 19.05 21.67
CA GLU A 525 -11.48 17.79 22.06
C GLU A 525 -12.35 16.59 21.73
N ALA A 526 -11.71 15.46 21.40
CA ALA A 526 -12.41 14.20 21.23
C ALA A 526 -12.54 13.47 22.58
N LEU A 527 -13.76 13.05 22.91
CA LEU A 527 -14.08 12.31 24.13
C LEU A 527 -13.94 10.79 23.95
N GLY A 528 -14.13 10.31 22.72
CA GLY A 528 -14.02 8.90 22.38
C GLY A 528 -14.42 8.63 20.93
N VAL A 529 -14.14 7.40 20.49
CA VAL A 529 -14.44 6.92 19.14
C VAL A 529 -15.24 5.63 19.24
N LYS A 530 -16.35 5.54 18.51
CA LYS A 530 -17.24 4.38 18.51
C LYS A 530 -17.41 3.83 17.10
N ARG A 531 -17.32 2.51 16.94
CA ARG A 531 -17.62 1.87 15.64
C ARG A 531 -19.11 2.01 15.33
N VAL A 532 -19.45 2.47 14.12
CA VAL A 532 -20.85 2.64 13.68
C VAL A 532 -21.18 1.91 12.37
N GLY A 533 -20.18 1.46 11.61
CA GLY A 533 -20.34 0.65 10.39
C GLY A 533 -19.19 -0.35 10.19
N ASP A 534 -19.16 -1.05 9.05
CA ASP A 534 -18.07 -1.99 8.70
C ASP A 534 -16.74 -1.27 8.49
N ALA A 535 -16.78 -0.01 8.03
CA ALA A 535 -15.62 0.85 7.82
C ALA A 535 -15.81 2.29 8.35
N LEU A 536 -16.74 2.50 9.30
CA LEU A 536 -17.09 3.84 9.81
C LEU A 536 -16.98 3.95 11.34
N TRP A 537 -16.51 5.11 11.78
CA TRP A 537 -16.29 5.49 13.16
C TRP A 537 -17.03 6.80 13.47
N SER A 538 -17.80 6.85 14.56
CA SER A 538 -18.32 8.10 15.13
C SER A 538 -17.34 8.62 16.15
N VAL A 539 -16.92 9.88 16.01
CA VAL A 539 -16.06 10.58 16.97
C VAL A 539 -16.91 11.57 17.75
N GLN A 540 -16.94 11.41 19.08
CA GLN A 540 -17.64 12.34 19.96
C GLN A 540 -16.73 13.51 20.27
N LEU A 541 -17.15 14.72 19.87
CA LEU A 541 -16.39 15.96 19.99
C LEU A 541 -17.06 16.88 21.00
N ARG A 542 -16.24 17.54 21.84
CA ARG A 542 -16.68 18.58 22.78
C ARG A 542 -16.01 19.90 22.44
N ARG A 543 -16.81 20.95 22.29
CA ARG A 543 -16.30 22.33 22.26
C ARG A 543 -15.95 22.78 23.67
N VAL A 544 -14.71 23.23 23.86
CA VAL A 544 -14.17 23.58 25.19
C VAL A 544 -14.84 24.83 25.77
N ALA A 545 -15.25 25.77 24.92
CA ALA A 545 -15.77 27.07 25.36
C ALA A 545 -17.14 26.99 26.07
N ASP A 546 -18.05 26.11 25.60
CA ASP A 546 -19.44 26.00 26.08
C ASP A 546 -19.82 24.59 26.52
N GLY A 547 -18.92 23.62 26.37
CA GLY A 547 -19.17 22.22 26.70
C GLY A 547 -20.09 21.50 25.71
N HIS A 548 -20.46 22.12 24.58
CA HIS A 548 -21.34 21.52 23.60
C HIS A 548 -20.72 20.25 23.00
N VAL A 549 -21.47 19.14 23.04
CA VAL A 549 -21.05 17.84 22.53
C VAL A 549 -21.82 17.50 21.27
N PHE A 550 -21.11 17.05 20.24
CA PHE A 550 -21.67 16.59 18.98
C PHE A 550 -20.87 15.40 18.45
N GLU A 551 -21.47 14.66 17.51
CA GLU A 551 -20.81 13.53 16.86
C GLU A 551 -20.42 13.89 15.43
N GLN A 552 -19.30 13.33 14.98
CA GLN A 552 -18.86 13.41 13.61
C GLN A 552 -18.43 12.02 13.14
N VAL A 553 -19.03 11.55 12.04
CA VAL A 553 -18.70 10.25 11.45
C VAL A 553 -17.50 10.40 10.52
N ALA A 554 -16.60 9.43 10.54
CA ALA A 554 -15.46 9.34 9.65
C ALA A 554 -15.13 7.91 9.20
N SER A 555 -14.49 7.79 8.04
CA SER A 555 -13.97 6.50 7.56
C SER A 555 -12.66 6.13 8.24
N SER A 556 -11.81 7.11 8.51
CA SER A 556 -10.55 6.94 9.23
C SER A 556 -10.41 7.91 10.39
N VAL A 557 -9.76 7.45 11.46
CA VAL A 557 -9.42 8.30 12.62
C VAL A 557 -7.94 8.14 12.94
N VAL A 558 -7.22 9.26 12.98
CA VAL A 558 -5.80 9.33 13.33
C VAL A 558 -5.68 9.91 14.73
N VAL A 559 -5.15 9.13 15.67
CA VAL A 559 -4.92 9.55 17.07
C VAL A 559 -3.49 10.07 17.20
N ALA A 560 -3.36 11.38 17.35
CA ALA A 560 -2.09 12.12 17.47
C ALA A 560 -2.07 13.04 18.71
N THR A 561 -2.68 12.57 19.79
CA THR A 561 -2.90 13.26 21.08
C THR A 561 -1.64 13.39 21.94
N GLY A 562 -0.49 12.90 21.47
CA GLY A 562 0.79 12.99 22.17
C GLY A 562 0.97 11.94 23.28
N GLY A 563 1.95 12.17 24.14
CA GLY A 563 2.31 11.26 25.22
C GLY A 563 2.42 11.97 26.56
N HIS A 564 2.30 11.19 27.63
CA HIS A 564 2.39 11.65 29.02
C HIS A 564 3.14 10.61 29.88
N GLN A 565 3.59 11.02 31.07
CA GLN A 565 4.15 10.10 32.06
C GLN A 565 3.09 9.82 33.12
N PRO A 566 2.40 8.67 33.09
CA PRO A 566 1.23 8.46 33.92
C PRO A 566 1.61 8.16 35.39
N LEU A 567 0.83 8.71 36.33
CA LEU A 567 1.13 8.68 37.77
C LEU A 567 0.96 7.29 38.39
N ASP A 568 0.00 6.50 37.89
CA ASP A 568 -0.23 5.11 38.28
C ASP A 568 0.99 4.22 38.03
N ARG A 569 1.75 4.50 36.97
CA ARG A 569 2.99 3.81 36.67
C ARG A 569 4.07 4.11 37.70
N LEU A 570 4.17 5.35 38.19
CA LEU A 570 5.10 5.66 39.29
C LEU A 570 4.73 4.88 40.56
N ALA A 571 3.43 4.79 40.86
CA ALA A 571 2.93 4.08 42.04
C ALA A 571 3.24 2.57 41.99
N THR A 572 3.25 1.97 40.79
CA THR A 572 3.47 0.53 40.59
C THR A 572 4.89 0.17 40.16
N GLN A 573 5.71 1.14 39.72
CA GLN A 573 7.05 0.88 39.21
C GLN A 573 7.94 0.28 40.30
N ARG A 574 8.57 -0.85 39.98
CA ARG A 574 9.66 -1.41 40.77
C ARG A 574 11.02 -1.04 40.19
N VAL A 575 11.97 -0.70 41.05
CA VAL A 575 13.37 -0.42 40.71
C VAL A 575 14.21 -1.19 41.72
N ALA A 576 15.09 -2.08 41.23
CA ALA A 576 15.84 -3.00 42.09
C ALA A 576 14.93 -3.72 43.12
N GLY A 577 13.81 -4.25 42.62
CA GLY A 577 12.84 -5.07 43.37
C GLY A 577 12.05 -4.37 44.47
N ALA A 578 12.26 -3.09 44.74
CA ALA A 578 11.40 -2.32 45.62
C ALA A 578 10.48 -1.40 44.81
N ARG A 579 9.30 -1.08 45.32
CA ARG A 579 8.44 -0.08 44.66
C ARG A 579 9.12 1.28 44.79
N LEU A 580 9.22 2.01 43.69
CA LEU A 580 9.93 3.28 43.64
C LEU A 580 9.34 4.29 44.63
N ILE A 581 8.02 4.27 44.81
CA ILE A 581 7.32 5.13 45.75
C ILE A 581 7.73 4.85 47.21
N ASP A 582 8.05 3.60 47.55
CA ASP A 582 8.49 3.25 48.91
C ASP A 582 9.91 3.76 49.18
N LEU A 583 10.78 3.76 48.16
CA LEU A 583 12.17 4.22 48.27
C LEU A 583 12.31 5.75 48.20
N ALA A 584 11.40 6.44 47.51
CA ALA A 584 11.54 7.83 47.13
C ALA A 584 10.36 8.74 47.54
N SER A 585 9.50 8.28 48.46
CA SER A 585 8.34 9.06 48.92
C SER A 585 8.76 10.46 49.39
N GLY A 586 8.04 11.49 48.93
CA GLY A 586 8.30 12.90 49.26
C GLY A 586 9.48 13.55 48.53
N LYS A 587 10.26 12.79 47.76
CA LYS A 587 11.43 13.29 47.01
C LYS A 587 11.47 12.86 45.54
N LEU A 588 10.37 12.28 45.05
CA LEU A 588 10.23 11.75 43.70
C LEU A 588 9.66 12.82 42.76
N LEU A 589 10.38 13.11 41.68
CA LEU A 589 9.95 13.97 40.58
C LEU A 589 9.88 13.17 39.28
N GLN A 590 8.99 13.58 38.38
CA GLN A 590 8.99 13.09 37.00
C GLN A 590 9.95 13.89 36.15
N SER A 591 10.63 13.23 35.21
CA SER A 591 11.50 13.95 34.28
C SER A 591 10.71 14.97 33.46
N ASP A 592 9.45 14.68 33.11
CA ASP A 592 8.60 15.64 32.39
C ASP A 592 8.48 16.97 33.13
N ASP A 593 8.16 16.94 34.43
CA ASP A 593 8.05 18.15 35.26
C ASP A 593 9.33 18.95 35.27
N VAL A 594 10.48 18.29 35.44
CA VAL A 594 11.80 18.94 35.54
C VAL A 594 12.20 19.62 34.23
N LEU A 595 11.87 19.01 33.09
CA LEU A 595 12.31 19.50 31.77
C LEU A 595 11.43 20.63 31.21
N THR A 596 10.29 20.94 31.84
CA THR A 596 9.43 22.07 31.42
C THR A 596 9.99 23.42 31.89
N LEU A 597 9.64 24.50 31.18
CA LEU A 597 9.96 25.88 31.57
C LEU A 597 9.40 26.16 32.98
N GLY A 598 10.26 26.65 33.88
CA GLY A 598 9.95 26.82 35.31
C GLY A 598 9.92 25.52 36.13
N GLY A 599 10.03 24.36 35.49
CA GLY A 599 10.11 23.06 36.15
C GLY A 599 11.39 22.87 36.95
N PHE A 600 12.48 23.47 36.47
CA PHE A 600 13.79 23.44 37.14
C PHE A 600 13.77 24.17 38.51
N ASP A 601 12.93 25.19 38.67
CA ASP A 601 12.82 25.94 39.93
C ASP A 601 12.40 25.03 41.08
N LYS A 602 11.54 24.03 40.81
CA LYS A 602 11.17 23.00 41.79
C LYS A 602 12.38 22.19 42.27
N VAL A 603 13.33 21.91 41.39
CA VAL A 603 14.58 21.21 41.76
C VAL A 603 15.43 22.11 42.64
N VAL A 604 15.56 23.39 42.28
CA VAL A 604 16.31 24.37 43.09
C VAL A 604 15.71 24.51 44.49
N ASP A 605 14.39 24.64 44.59
CA ASP A 605 13.67 24.77 45.86
C ASP A 605 13.83 23.53 46.74
N LEU A 606 13.70 22.32 46.17
CA LEU A 606 13.87 21.07 46.91
C LEU A 606 15.31 20.84 47.37
N LEU A 607 16.30 21.42 46.68
CA LEU A 607 17.71 21.38 47.07
C LEU A 607 18.14 22.59 47.92
N ALA A 608 17.25 23.55 48.18
CA ALA A 608 17.58 24.75 48.92
C ALA A 608 18.11 24.40 50.31
N GLY A 609 19.26 24.98 50.68
CA GLY A 609 19.92 24.73 51.96
C GLY A 609 20.75 23.44 52.04
N LYS A 610 20.76 22.60 50.99
CA LYS A 610 21.61 21.40 50.92
C LYS A 610 23.01 21.77 50.42
N ARG A 611 24.03 21.57 51.25
CA ARG A 611 25.43 21.90 50.91
C ARG A 611 26.08 20.92 49.93
N ASN A 612 25.64 19.66 49.90
CA ASN A 612 26.16 18.62 49.02
C ASN A 612 25.01 17.71 48.55
N PRO A 613 24.11 18.23 47.68
CA PRO A 613 22.91 17.53 47.26
C PRO A 613 23.23 16.25 46.48
N ARG A 614 22.45 15.18 46.73
CA ARG A 614 22.50 13.93 45.97
C ARG A 614 21.24 13.79 45.11
N ILE A 615 21.41 13.48 43.83
CA ILE A 615 20.32 13.33 42.86
C ILE A 615 20.43 11.95 42.20
N ALA A 616 19.37 11.16 42.27
CA ALA A 616 19.29 9.90 41.53
C ALA A 616 18.38 10.09 40.31
N VAL A 617 18.90 9.87 39.10
CA VAL A 617 18.11 9.89 37.86
C VAL A 617 17.89 8.44 37.41
N ILE A 618 16.64 8.01 37.31
CA ILE A 618 16.28 6.62 37.01
C ILE A 618 15.78 6.53 35.57
N GLY A 619 16.51 5.78 34.73
CA GLY A 619 16.14 5.51 33.34
C GLY A 619 17.34 5.59 32.39
N GLY A 620 17.28 4.84 31.29
CA GLY A 620 18.28 4.90 30.21
C GLY A 620 17.70 5.50 28.92
N SER A 621 16.88 6.55 29.05
CA SER A 621 16.16 7.21 27.94
C SER A 621 16.74 8.60 27.65
N THR A 622 16.45 9.17 26.48
CA THR A 622 16.86 10.54 26.13
C THR A 622 16.44 11.54 27.22
N SER A 623 15.23 11.41 27.78
CA SER A 623 14.78 12.27 28.88
C SER A 623 15.67 12.19 30.13
N ALA A 624 16.21 11.01 30.46
CA ALA A 624 17.15 10.87 31.58
C ALA A 624 18.45 11.63 31.33
N LEU A 625 19.04 11.46 30.13
CA LEU A 625 20.29 12.11 29.76
C LEU A 625 20.11 13.64 29.63
N THR A 626 18.99 14.10 29.08
CA THR A 626 18.65 15.52 29.00
C THR A 626 18.40 16.12 30.38
N THR A 627 17.77 15.39 31.31
CA THR A 627 17.66 15.84 32.72
C THR A 627 19.05 16.04 33.34
N ILE A 628 19.98 15.12 33.12
CA ILE A 628 21.35 15.27 33.63
C ILE A 628 22.05 16.46 32.98
N ALA A 629 21.94 16.61 31.65
CA ALA A 629 22.51 17.76 30.95
C ALA A 629 21.96 19.09 31.49
N LEU A 630 20.65 19.18 31.75
CA LEU A 630 20.01 20.35 32.36
C LEU A 630 20.55 20.63 33.77
N LEU A 631 20.65 19.61 34.63
CA LEU A 631 21.20 19.74 35.98
C LEU A 631 22.66 20.22 35.98
N LEU A 632 23.47 19.78 35.01
CA LEU A 632 24.88 20.16 34.92
C LEU A 632 25.10 21.59 34.39
N LYS A 633 24.16 22.08 33.57
CA LYS A 633 24.24 23.37 32.86
C LYS A 633 23.38 24.47 33.48
N SER A 634 22.67 24.16 34.57
CA SER A 634 21.70 25.08 35.16
C SER A 634 22.32 26.43 35.53
N GLN A 635 21.51 27.48 35.42
CA GLN A 635 21.86 28.81 35.89
C GLN A 635 20.74 29.33 36.82
N PRO A 636 21.03 29.63 38.10
CA PRO A 636 22.33 29.48 38.77
C PRO A 636 22.78 28.00 38.87
N ALA A 637 24.09 27.80 38.97
CA ALA A 637 24.67 26.45 39.06
C ALA A 637 24.31 25.80 40.40
N LEU A 638 23.89 24.54 40.36
CA LEU A 638 23.68 23.74 41.57
C LEU A 638 25.04 23.42 42.25
N PRO A 639 25.12 23.36 43.58
CA PRO A 639 26.35 23.07 44.33
C PRO A 639 26.71 21.57 44.29
N LEU A 640 26.92 21.02 43.10
CA LEU A 640 27.12 19.59 42.87
C LEU A 640 28.57 19.16 43.12
N GLY A 641 28.79 18.30 44.11
CA GLY A 641 30.06 17.62 44.37
C GLY A 641 30.32 16.39 43.48
N ALA A 642 31.41 15.66 43.73
CA ALA A 642 31.75 14.44 43.01
C ALA A 642 30.68 13.35 43.21
N GLY A 643 30.21 12.75 42.12
CA GLY A 643 29.11 11.77 42.11
C GLY A 643 27.79 12.31 42.68
N ALA A 644 27.57 13.63 42.68
CA ALA A 644 26.32 14.21 43.16
C ALA A 644 25.10 13.72 42.36
N ILE A 645 25.27 13.44 41.06
CA ILE A 645 24.23 12.88 40.20
C ILE A 645 24.57 11.43 39.92
N THR A 646 23.63 10.50 40.18
CA THR A 646 23.78 9.09 39.81
C THR A 646 22.73 8.71 38.78
N LEU A 647 23.17 8.24 37.61
CA LEU A 647 22.31 7.65 36.58
C LEU A 647 22.12 6.17 36.85
N LEU A 648 20.90 5.77 37.18
CA LEU A 648 20.49 4.39 37.39
C LEU A 648 19.83 3.85 36.12
N HIS A 649 20.46 2.89 35.46
CA HIS A 649 19.98 2.36 34.18
C HIS A 649 20.12 0.82 34.09
N ARG A 650 19.25 0.17 33.32
CA ARG A 650 19.27 -1.31 33.14
C ARG A 650 20.03 -1.75 31.89
N ARG A 651 19.83 -1.04 30.78
CA ARG A 651 20.41 -1.36 29.48
C ARG A 651 21.72 -0.59 29.26
N PRO A 652 22.66 -1.11 28.46
CA PRO A 652 23.84 -0.36 28.04
C PRO A 652 23.46 0.98 27.40
N LEU A 653 24.27 2.02 27.63
CA LEU A 653 24.11 3.32 26.97
C LEU A 653 24.72 3.23 25.58
N ARG A 654 23.96 3.58 24.54
CA ARG A 654 24.33 3.36 23.13
C ARG A 654 24.50 4.71 22.43
N PRO A 655 25.71 5.18 22.12
CA PRO A 655 25.89 6.38 21.31
C PRO A 655 25.55 6.11 19.84
N PHE A 656 24.89 7.05 19.18
CA PHE A 656 24.63 6.98 17.73
C PHE A 656 25.91 7.24 16.92
N TYR A 657 26.12 6.48 15.83
CA TYR A 657 27.19 6.73 14.86
C TYR A 657 26.69 6.66 13.42
N HIS A 658 27.27 7.50 12.55
CA HIS A 658 26.96 7.53 11.12
C HIS A 658 27.55 6.36 10.32
N SER A 659 28.47 5.59 10.90
CA SER A 659 28.99 4.35 10.31
C SER A 659 29.74 3.53 11.36
N ALA A 660 29.93 2.24 11.09
CA ALA A 660 30.80 1.39 11.90
C ALA A 660 32.25 1.91 11.92
N ALA A 661 32.73 2.49 10.82
CA ALA A 661 34.06 3.10 10.76
C ALA A 661 34.18 4.31 11.71
N ALA A 662 33.15 5.16 11.79
CA ALA A 662 33.13 6.28 12.72
C ALA A 662 33.10 5.83 14.19
N ALA A 663 32.38 4.75 14.50
CA ALA A 663 32.37 4.15 15.83
C ALA A 663 33.78 3.65 16.22
N HIS A 664 34.42 2.88 15.34
CA HIS A 664 35.78 2.40 15.57
C HIS A 664 36.83 3.52 15.66
N ALA A 665 36.68 4.59 14.89
CA ALA A 665 37.58 5.74 14.94
C ALA A 665 37.58 6.44 16.31
N GLU A 666 36.43 6.48 16.98
CA GLU A 666 36.30 6.96 18.38
C GLU A 666 36.60 5.87 19.42
N GLY A 667 36.98 4.66 19.01
CA GLY A 667 37.29 3.53 19.90
C GLY A 667 36.06 2.84 20.50
N PHE A 668 34.86 3.09 19.97
CA PHE A 668 33.64 2.40 20.41
C PHE A 668 33.45 1.09 19.64
N THR A 669 33.44 -0.04 20.35
CA THR A 669 33.34 -1.39 19.76
C THR A 669 32.18 -2.23 20.30
N ASP A 670 31.36 -1.68 21.21
CA ASP A 670 30.22 -2.37 21.82
C ASP A 670 28.99 -2.31 20.88
N PHE A 671 29.13 -2.93 19.71
CA PHE A 671 28.07 -3.13 18.72
C PHE A 671 28.37 -4.34 17.82
N GLY A 672 27.33 -5.05 17.40
CA GLY A 672 27.40 -6.15 16.44
C GLY A 672 26.70 -5.83 15.12
N PRO A 673 26.64 -6.79 14.18
CA PRO A 673 25.93 -6.63 12.90
C PRO A 673 24.46 -6.23 13.07
N ASP A 674 23.79 -6.77 14.10
CA ASP A 674 22.38 -6.47 14.39
C ASP A 674 22.13 -5.05 14.90
N ASP A 675 23.18 -4.32 15.30
CA ASP A 675 23.13 -2.93 15.76
C ASP A 675 23.35 -1.93 14.62
N ILE A 676 23.60 -2.42 13.41
CA ILE A 676 23.82 -1.62 12.20
C ILE A 676 22.53 -1.60 11.38
N CYS A 677 22.05 -0.41 11.04
CA CYS A 677 20.93 -0.26 10.12
C CYS A 677 21.34 -0.75 8.72
N PRO A 678 20.65 -1.75 8.13
CA PRO A 678 21.03 -2.31 6.84
C PRO A 678 20.83 -1.33 5.67
N VAL A 679 20.00 -0.29 5.85
CA VAL A 679 19.70 0.70 4.81
C VAL A 679 20.70 1.85 4.82
N SER A 680 21.06 2.38 6.00
CA SER A 680 21.91 3.57 6.10
C SER A 680 23.33 3.30 6.57
N GLY A 681 23.63 2.09 7.02
CA GLY A 681 24.93 1.76 7.63
C GLY A 681 25.20 2.43 8.99
N PHE A 682 24.20 3.12 9.55
CA PHE A 682 24.33 3.82 10.83
C PHE A 682 24.30 2.81 11.98
N VAL A 683 25.14 3.01 12.99
CA VAL A 683 25.17 2.19 14.21
C VAL A 683 24.20 2.80 15.22
N TYR A 684 23.33 1.98 15.81
CA TYR A 684 22.28 2.39 16.73
C TYR A 684 21.43 3.53 16.17
N ARG A 685 20.95 3.40 14.92
CA ARG A 685 20.16 4.43 14.24
C ARG A 685 18.94 4.86 15.05
N LEU A 686 18.25 3.90 15.67
CA LEU A 686 17.01 4.10 16.41
C LEU A 686 17.23 4.12 17.93
N ALA A 687 18.12 3.27 18.45
CA ALA A 687 18.43 3.18 19.88
C ALA A 687 19.42 4.24 20.37
N GLY A 688 20.19 4.83 19.46
CA GLY A 688 21.37 5.62 19.79
C GLY A 688 21.05 7.01 20.30
N PHE A 689 21.72 7.44 21.36
CA PHE A 689 21.69 8.83 21.83
C PHE A 689 22.32 9.75 20.79
N ARG A 690 21.70 10.91 20.56
CA ARG A 690 22.10 11.91 19.56
C ARG A 690 22.49 13.23 20.21
N LEU A 691 23.25 14.04 19.48
CA LEU A 691 23.61 15.42 19.83
C LEU A 691 24.12 15.54 21.28
N GLU A 692 23.53 16.41 22.10
CA GLU A 692 23.94 16.63 23.49
C GLU A 692 23.91 15.37 24.35
N ALA A 693 22.89 14.52 24.19
CA ALA A 693 22.79 13.27 24.94
C ALA A 693 23.90 12.28 24.53
N ARG A 694 24.26 12.24 23.24
CA ARG A 694 25.41 11.47 22.74
C ARG A 694 26.69 11.93 23.41
N GLU A 695 26.94 13.23 23.40
CA GLU A 695 28.16 13.82 23.96
C GLU A 695 28.33 13.51 25.44
N LEU A 696 27.24 13.55 26.20
CA LEU A 696 27.23 13.16 27.60
C LEU A 696 27.55 11.67 27.79
N VAL A 697 26.94 10.80 26.98
CA VAL A 697 27.17 9.35 27.03
C VAL A 697 28.61 8.97 26.66
N VAL A 698 29.16 9.56 25.59
CA VAL A 698 30.54 9.31 25.16
C VAL A 698 31.53 9.69 26.28
N ARG A 699 31.30 10.83 26.97
CA ARG A 699 32.09 11.23 28.15
C ARG A 699 31.92 10.26 29.32
N MET A 700 30.69 9.89 29.67
CA MET A 700 30.42 8.97 30.77
C MET A 700 31.09 7.60 30.57
N LEU A 701 31.19 7.14 29.32
CA LEU A 701 31.80 5.87 28.95
C LEU A 701 33.31 5.95 28.70
N GLY A 702 33.92 7.14 28.73
CA GLY A 702 35.35 7.32 28.47
C GLY A 702 35.77 7.02 27.04
N ILE A 703 34.84 7.09 26.08
CA ILE A 703 35.09 6.81 24.66
C ILE A 703 35.95 7.95 24.08
N ASP A 704 36.84 7.64 23.14
CA ASP A 704 37.71 8.62 22.47
C ASP A 704 38.58 9.45 23.45
N GLY A 705 38.96 8.84 24.58
CA GLY A 705 39.75 9.51 25.63
C GLY A 705 39.01 10.66 26.34
N ARG A 706 37.70 10.80 26.16
CA ARG A 706 36.91 11.87 26.76
C ARG A 706 36.75 11.64 28.26
N VAL A 707 37.03 12.68 29.04
CA VAL A 707 36.99 12.60 30.50
C VAL A 707 35.52 12.64 30.99
N PRO A 708 35.08 11.68 31.83
CA PRO A 708 33.78 11.73 32.49
C PRO A 708 33.63 12.98 33.36
N ASP A 709 32.42 13.56 33.43
CA ASP A 709 32.15 14.65 34.38
C ASP A 709 32.20 14.08 35.81
N PRO A 710 33.08 14.58 36.69
CA PRO A 710 33.26 14.01 38.03
C PRO A 710 32.01 14.12 38.91
N ARG A 711 31.06 14.98 38.55
CA ARG A 711 29.79 15.14 39.28
C ARG A 711 28.80 14.02 38.98
N VAL A 712 29.03 13.23 37.92
CA VAL A 712 28.09 12.21 37.46
C VAL A 712 28.67 10.80 37.64
N ALA A 713 27.90 9.93 38.27
CA ALA A 713 28.18 8.50 38.42
C ALA A 713 27.20 7.66 37.59
N LEU A 714 27.69 6.57 37.02
CA LEU A 714 26.86 5.54 36.38
C LEU A 714 26.68 4.36 37.32
N HIS A 715 25.45 3.89 37.48
CA HIS A 715 25.17 2.62 38.15
C HIS A 715 24.22 1.78 37.28
N ARG A 716 24.74 0.66 36.77
CA ARG A 716 23.95 -0.29 36.00
C ARG A 716 23.24 -1.24 36.94
N ILE A 717 21.90 -1.22 36.90
CA ILE A 717 21.05 -2.12 37.67
C ILE A 717 21.21 -3.53 37.09
N ALA A 718 21.79 -4.43 37.88
CA ALA A 718 22.11 -5.80 37.44
C ALA A 718 20.97 -6.81 37.66
N GLY A 719 19.96 -6.48 38.46
CA GLY A 719 18.86 -7.39 38.79
C GLY A 719 17.80 -6.76 39.70
N ASP A 720 16.84 -7.58 40.13
CA ASP A 720 15.74 -7.15 41.02
C ASP A 720 16.16 -7.05 42.49
N ASP A 721 17.34 -7.47 42.90
CA ASP A 721 17.80 -7.41 44.30
C ASP A 721 18.99 -6.45 44.50
N ASP A 722 19.25 -5.57 43.52
CA ASP A 722 20.38 -4.65 43.54
C ASP A 722 20.34 -3.69 44.75
N ALA A 723 21.11 -4.02 45.78
CA ALA A 723 21.20 -3.23 47.01
C ALA A 723 21.89 -1.88 46.78
N GLY A 724 22.84 -1.81 45.85
CA GLY A 724 23.54 -0.57 45.52
C GLY A 724 22.60 0.45 44.88
N ALA A 725 21.80 0.02 43.90
CA ALA A 725 20.77 0.85 43.29
C ALA A 725 19.76 1.37 44.33
N ARG A 726 19.32 0.52 45.26
CA ARG A 726 18.43 0.93 46.37
C ARG A 726 19.10 1.97 47.27
N ALA A 727 20.34 1.75 47.66
CA ALA A 727 21.10 2.70 48.48
C ALA A 727 21.23 4.07 47.80
N TYR A 728 21.51 4.13 46.50
CA TYR A 728 21.57 5.40 45.76
C TYR A 728 20.22 6.14 45.76
N ILE A 729 19.10 5.42 45.64
CA ILE A 729 17.76 6.02 45.65
C ILE A 729 17.41 6.53 47.06
N GLU A 730 17.69 5.73 48.10
CA GLU A 730 17.41 6.06 49.49
C GLU A 730 18.26 7.25 49.99
N GLN A 731 19.51 7.36 49.56
CA GLN A 731 20.43 8.43 49.93
C GLN A 731 20.23 9.72 49.14
N ALA A 732 19.54 9.68 48.01
CA ALA A 732 19.29 10.88 47.20
C ALA A 732 18.38 11.87 47.94
N ASP A 733 18.69 13.16 47.85
CA ASP A 733 17.78 14.23 48.26
C ASP A 733 16.62 14.39 47.29
N ILE A 734 16.86 14.12 46.00
CA ILE A 734 15.85 14.10 44.93
C ILE A 734 16.04 12.88 44.05
N VAL A 735 14.93 12.24 43.69
CA VAL A 735 14.88 11.13 42.73
C VAL A 735 14.08 11.59 41.52
N ILE A 736 14.68 11.55 40.33
CA ILE A 736 14.01 11.93 39.08
C ILE A 736 13.74 10.67 38.25
N ALA A 737 12.48 10.36 38.04
CA ALA A 737 12.02 9.21 37.29
C ALA A 737 11.84 9.56 35.80
N ALA A 738 12.71 9.01 34.95
CA ALA A 738 12.67 9.08 33.50
C ALA A 738 12.24 7.71 32.91
N LEU A 739 11.03 7.27 33.26
CA LEU A 739 10.53 5.92 32.96
C LEU A 739 9.86 5.77 31.58
N GLY A 740 9.98 6.80 30.75
CA GLY A 740 9.39 6.86 29.41
C GLY A 740 7.92 7.29 29.41
N TYR A 741 7.45 7.70 28.23
CA TYR A 741 6.10 8.20 27.99
C TYR A 741 5.14 7.07 27.61
N ARG A 742 3.86 7.29 27.82
CA ARG A 742 2.74 6.49 27.31
C ARG A 742 1.88 7.35 26.38
N PRO A 743 1.32 6.77 25.31
CA PRO A 743 0.42 7.51 24.44
C PRO A 743 -0.81 7.93 25.23
N ILE A 744 -1.34 9.12 24.94
CA ILE A 744 -2.63 9.57 25.48
C ILE A 744 -3.72 8.94 24.60
N ALA A 745 -4.03 7.66 24.82
CA ALA A 745 -5.07 6.98 24.03
C ALA A 745 -6.44 7.58 24.35
N ILE A 746 -7.28 7.71 23.32
CA ILE A 746 -8.70 8.05 23.48
C ILE A 746 -9.50 6.75 23.67
N PRO A 747 -10.61 6.78 24.44
CA PRO A 747 -11.49 5.63 24.55
C PRO A 747 -12.01 5.19 23.16
N ILE A 748 -11.90 3.90 22.87
CA ILE A 748 -12.42 3.29 21.64
C ILE A 748 -13.47 2.25 22.05
N ALA A 749 -14.63 2.27 21.40
CA ALA A 749 -15.74 1.35 21.64
C ALA A 749 -16.23 0.67 20.36
N ASP A 750 -16.75 -0.55 20.49
CA ASP A 750 -17.39 -1.28 19.38
C ASP A 750 -18.86 -0.84 19.19
N ARG A 751 -19.56 -1.45 18.23
CA ARG A 751 -20.93 -1.07 17.82
C ARG A 751 -21.94 -1.07 18.97
N ASP A 752 -21.82 -2.04 19.86
CA ASP A 752 -22.66 -2.20 21.04
C ASP A 752 -22.29 -1.22 22.18
N GLY A 753 -21.20 -0.46 22.03
CA GLY A 753 -20.67 0.45 23.04
C GLY A 753 -19.70 -0.20 24.02
N SER A 754 -19.37 -1.49 23.86
CA SER A 754 -18.35 -2.15 24.67
C SER A 754 -16.96 -1.55 24.40
N PRO A 755 -16.11 -1.37 25.43
CA PRO A 755 -14.78 -0.81 25.24
C PRO A 755 -13.85 -1.80 24.52
N ILE A 756 -13.10 -1.31 23.53
CA ILE A 756 -12.03 -2.06 22.87
C ILE A 756 -10.72 -1.78 23.62
N ALA A 757 -10.20 -2.78 24.33
CA ALA A 757 -8.91 -2.67 24.99
C ALA A 757 -7.78 -2.59 23.95
N LEU A 758 -6.84 -1.65 24.13
CA LEU A 758 -5.71 -1.43 23.23
C LEU A 758 -4.45 -2.10 23.76
N ALA A 759 -3.55 -2.52 22.86
CA ALA A 759 -2.23 -3.06 23.23
C ALA A 759 -1.44 -2.12 24.17
N ALA A 760 -1.62 -0.81 24.01
CA ALA A 760 -1.01 0.22 24.84
C ALA A 760 -1.39 0.13 26.33
N HIS A 761 -2.58 -0.38 26.67
CA HIS A 761 -3.04 -0.54 28.05
C HIS A 761 -2.20 -1.60 28.81
N ASP A 762 -1.73 -2.63 28.11
CA ASP A 762 -0.80 -3.64 28.65
C ASP A 762 0.68 -3.23 28.50
N GLY A 763 0.91 -1.99 28.09
CA GLY A 763 2.24 -1.43 27.93
C GLY A 763 3.01 -1.85 26.67
N ARG A 764 2.37 -2.53 25.73
CA ARG A 764 2.89 -2.80 24.37
C ARG A 764 2.77 -1.55 23.48
N PRO A 765 3.40 -1.52 22.29
CA PRO A 765 3.16 -0.48 21.29
C PRO A 765 1.67 -0.31 20.96
N MET A 766 1.20 0.94 20.80
CA MET A 766 -0.19 1.23 20.43
C MET A 766 -0.47 0.89 18.97
N VAL A 767 0.56 1.00 18.12
CA VAL A 767 0.44 0.76 16.67
C VAL A 767 1.36 -0.34 16.19
N ASP A 768 0.99 -0.96 15.06
CA ASP A 768 1.89 -1.82 14.31
C ASP A 768 2.89 -1.04 13.43
N ARG A 769 3.65 -1.78 12.64
CA ARG A 769 4.63 -1.25 11.68
C ARG A 769 4.01 -0.45 10.52
N HIS A 770 2.69 -0.37 10.43
CA HIS A 770 1.92 0.41 9.45
C HIS A 770 1.14 1.55 10.12
N CYS A 771 1.42 1.86 11.39
CA CYS A 771 0.72 2.88 12.18
C CYS A 771 -0.76 2.59 12.45
N ARG A 772 -1.22 1.35 12.28
CA ARG A 772 -2.60 0.96 12.60
C ARG A 772 -2.70 0.68 14.09
N ILE A 773 -3.72 1.22 14.77
CA ILE A 773 -3.93 1.01 16.20
C ILE A 773 -4.25 -0.47 16.46
N MET A 774 -3.61 -1.04 17.48
CA MET A 774 -3.69 -2.45 17.85
C MET A 774 -4.59 -2.66 19.07
N ASP A 775 -5.48 -3.64 18.99
CA ASP A 775 -6.22 -4.12 20.16
C ASP A 775 -5.32 -4.91 21.13
N ALA A 776 -5.85 -5.30 22.29
CA ALA A 776 -5.14 -6.09 23.29
C ALA A 776 -4.79 -7.51 22.79
N ALA A 777 -5.44 -8.04 21.75
CA ALA A 777 -5.02 -9.30 21.13
C ALA A 777 -3.79 -9.11 20.21
N GLY A 778 -3.41 -7.87 19.91
CA GLY A 778 -2.36 -7.57 18.94
C GLY A 778 -2.86 -7.67 17.51
N MET A 779 -4.14 -7.38 17.26
CA MET A 779 -4.71 -7.26 15.92
C MET A 779 -4.95 -5.79 15.56
N PRO A 780 -4.68 -5.38 14.30
CA PRO A 780 -4.92 -4.01 13.86
C PRO A 780 -6.42 -3.73 13.74
N ILE A 781 -6.85 -2.58 14.27
CA ILE A 781 -8.22 -2.10 14.20
C ILE A 781 -8.39 -1.28 12.93
N ALA A 782 -9.22 -1.79 12.00
CA ALA A 782 -9.43 -1.16 10.69
C ALA A 782 -9.91 0.31 10.80
N GLY A 783 -9.32 1.19 10.00
CA GLY A 783 -9.65 2.62 9.97
C GLY A 783 -9.12 3.44 11.15
N LEU A 784 -8.41 2.84 12.10
CA LEU A 784 -7.78 3.56 13.22
C LEU A 784 -6.26 3.58 13.08
N TYR A 785 -5.69 4.78 13.09
CA TYR A 785 -4.25 5.00 12.98
C TYR A 785 -3.74 5.80 14.18
N GLY A 786 -2.47 5.61 14.53
CA GLY A 786 -1.84 6.30 15.66
C GLY A 786 -0.47 6.84 15.29
N LEU A 787 -0.16 8.04 15.77
CA LEU A 787 1.13 8.67 15.56
C LEU A 787 1.50 9.59 16.73
N GLY A 788 2.79 9.84 16.88
CA GLY A 788 3.33 10.73 17.90
C GLY A 788 4.04 10.01 19.03
N LEU A 789 4.39 10.78 20.05
CA LEU A 789 5.20 10.32 21.16
C LEU A 789 4.57 9.10 21.84
N ALA A 790 5.34 8.04 21.97
CA ALA A 790 4.94 6.77 22.59
C ALA A 790 3.84 5.97 21.87
N ALA A 791 3.46 6.36 20.63
CA ALA A 791 2.57 5.54 19.81
C ALA A 791 3.18 4.14 19.52
N GLY A 792 4.51 4.06 19.46
CA GLY A 792 5.22 2.80 19.40
C GLY A 792 5.55 2.29 18.00
N PHE A 793 5.54 3.16 17.00
CA PHE A 793 5.98 2.83 15.66
C PHE A 793 7.45 2.40 15.63
N VAL A 794 7.75 1.36 14.86
CA VAL A 794 9.10 0.85 14.59
C VAL A 794 9.36 0.89 13.08
N PRO A 795 10.33 1.69 12.61
CA PRO A 795 10.75 1.74 11.20
C PRO A 795 11.18 0.38 10.66
N TRP A 796 10.85 0.09 9.40
CA TRP A 796 11.20 -1.16 8.73
C TRP A 796 11.30 -0.96 7.20
N GLY A 797 11.79 -1.97 6.48
CA GLY A 797 11.92 -1.95 5.03
C GLY A 797 12.78 -0.76 4.55
N PRO A 798 12.28 0.09 3.63
CA PRO A 798 13.05 1.22 3.09
C PRO A 798 13.38 2.30 4.12
N LEU A 799 12.67 2.36 5.26
CA LEU A 799 12.98 3.31 6.34
C LEU A 799 14.21 2.90 7.16
N GLY A 800 14.60 1.63 7.04
CA GLY A 800 15.70 1.02 7.79
C GLY A 800 15.47 0.99 9.29
N GLY A 801 16.44 0.43 10.00
CA GLY A 801 16.41 0.23 11.44
C GLY A 801 17.29 -0.96 11.79
N GLU A 802 18.06 -0.86 12.87
CA GLU A 802 18.87 -1.96 13.36
C GLU A 802 18.00 -3.09 13.93
N CYS A 803 18.35 -4.35 13.66
CA CYS A 803 17.58 -5.53 14.07
C CYS A 803 17.49 -5.67 15.60
N SER A 804 18.48 -5.16 16.33
CA SER A 804 18.53 -5.19 17.79
C SER A 804 17.57 -4.20 18.47
N PHE A 805 16.86 -3.35 17.70
CA PHE A 805 15.96 -2.35 18.25
C PHE A 805 14.65 -2.96 18.74
N THR A 806 14.48 -3.05 20.06
CA THR A 806 13.23 -3.51 20.70
C THR A 806 12.44 -2.35 21.35
N GLY A 807 12.53 -1.14 20.76
CA GLY A 807 12.03 0.10 21.32
C GLY A 807 10.89 0.74 20.52
N GLN A 808 10.74 2.05 20.67
CA GLN A 808 9.78 2.86 19.92
C GLN A 808 10.51 4.05 19.30
N ALA A 809 10.35 4.28 18.00
CA ALA A 809 10.97 5.41 17.33
C ALA A 809 10.12 6.68 17.52
N ASN A 810 10.70 7.69 18.15
CA ASN A 810 10.06 8.99 18.37
C ASN A 810 10.92 10.04 17.66
N GLY A 811 10.52 10.45 16.47
CA GLY A 811 11.28 11.41 15.68
C GLY A 811 10.35 12.26 14.83
N LEU A 812 10.42 13.58 15.02
CA LEU A 812 9.56 14.51 14.28
C LEU A 812 9.78 14.40 12.77
N TRP A 813 11.04 14.27 12.33
CA TRP A 813 11.37 14.06 10.92
C TRP A 813 10.73 12.81 10.34
N LEU A 814 10.75 11.72 11.10
CA LEU A 814 10.16 10.45 10.70
C LEU A 814 8.65 10.61 10.48
N TRP A 815 7.97 11.36 11.36
CA TRP A 815 6.55 11.70 11.23
C TRP A 815 6.28 12.62 10.03
N GLN A 816 7.09 13.66 9.82
CA GLN A 816 6.87 14.68 8.78
C GLN A 816 7.24 14.23 7.37
N ASN A 817 7.88 13.07 7.24
CA ASN A 817 8.28 12.50 5.96
C ASN A 817 7.59 11.15 5.81
N ALA A 818 8.29 10.07 6.17
CA ALA A 818 7.87 8.71 5.87
C ALA A 818 6.58 8.25 6.54
N VAL A 819 6.44 8.47 7.86
CA VAL A 819 5.29 7.92 8.60
C VAL A 819 4.03 8.70 8.30
N GLY A 820 4.12 10.03 8.21
CA GLY A 820 3.01 10.86 7.75
C GLY A 820 2.55 10.45 6.36
N SER A 821 3.48 10.21 5.43
CA SER A 821 3.16 9.73 4.08
C SER A 821 2.48 8.37 4.11
N MET A 822 2.96 7.43 4.93
CA MET A 822 2.35 6.10 5.06
C MET A 822 0.90 6.15 5.55
N ILE A 823 0.57 7.07 6.47
CA ILE A 823 -0.81 7.27 6.92
C ILE A 823 -1.63 7.98 5.83
N VAL A 824 -1.06 8.97 5.13
CA VAL A 824 -1.73 9.60 3.98
C VAL A 824 -2.07 8.55 2.92
N ASP A 825 -1.11 7.71 2.53
CA ASP A 825 -1.32 6.66 1.53
C ASP A 825 -2.41 5.67 1.98
N GLN A 826 -2.36 5.19 3.23
CA GLN A 826 -3.38 4.29 3.76
C GLN A 826 -4.75 4.94 3.91
N VAL A 827 -4.83 6.22 4.28
CA VAL A 827 -6.10 6.96 4.39
C VAL A 827 -6.67 7.16 2.99
N MET A 828 -5.86 7.57 2.02
CA MET A 828 -6.29 7.73 0.63
C MET A 828 -6.66 6.38 0.00
N GLU A 829 -5.94 5.29 0.28
CA GLU A 829 -6.30 3.92 -0.12
C GLU A 829 -7.59 3.42 0.56
N ALA A 830 -7.76 3.70 1.85
CA ALA A 830 -8.97 3.33 2.60
C ALA A 830 -10.17 4.14 2.13
N GLN A 831 -9.99 5.40 1.71
CA GLN A 831 -11.01 6.16 1.02
C GLN A 831 -11.35 5.54 -0.32
N VAL A 832 -10.35 5.12 -1.11
CA VAL A 832 -10.55 4.38 -2.36
C VAL A 832 -11.31 3.07 -2.11
N LYS A 833 -11.09 2.39 -0.98
CA LYS A 833 -11.78 1.14 -0.60
C LYS A 833 -13.15 1.34 0.06
N ALA A 834 -13.40 2.46 0.76
CA ALA A 834 -14.68 2.76 1.43
C ALA A 834 -15.65 3.55 0.52
N ALA A 835 -15.11 4.22 -0.51
CA ALA A 835 -15.84 4.67 -1.67
C ALA A 835 -16.04 3.54 -2.70
N ALA A 836 -15.59 2.31 -2.37
CA ALA A 836 -15.77 1.08 -3.14
C ALA A 836 -16.63 0.03 -2.46
#